data_AF-T0PIG5-F1
#
_entry.id   AF-T0PIG5-F1
#
_cell.length_a   1.000
_cell.length_b   1.000
_cell.length_c   1.000
_cell.angle_alpha   90.00
_cell.angle_beta   90.00
_cell.angle_gamma   90.00
#
_symmetry.space_group_name_H-M   'P 1'
#
loop_
_entity.id
_entity.type
_entity.pdbx_description
1 polymer ?
#
loop_
_entity_poly.entity_id
_entity_poly.type
_entity_poly.pdbx_seq_one_letter_code
_entity_poly.pdbx_strand_id
1 'polypeptide(L)'
;MVTTSGDAPSANEVLTLPAEASGQRHSVQLDDVLPETRKSEAKDVNGATLKSATLVKGATTDDRLNPIAIAVFALWVLVTINSLVDPLKTIYGYFIYLDSNNQNVVWQLTVANNFNNVSSRVCPMSGPFLDCYFELPVYGTGSLAGATCRSYYPTDKGPTQHISNFFGNCTFPNGHRVDLPDGRTTVTTQWSVQTSSADRNCLTPLGEGDSFPCDEYVTTNGRVINYRVSQTETKKWCKEFGGFYILNLTSGVQEVLVANVSDKSSAFTSIPMTYTQPVFSLEPLLGCAAEIHIGGTATHISTSAWYGDTSAPWSARTTRTAYANVVTRGASSVFVTTTHYSEGDLTQIRPSYKDSYRLGIIGVITYYRASSVYYPILLVYLRQRQPLFRWLRRRNFGLVLHKRERHNLFILLLLTLEAFASTEDVVMYCQQVIYAGSSLTQLALKYMSITRIIWPCAFLLLLASRLVEVFLGPKRAFAMSEDLFLLGAPVVWIYIPIYVTNQGMSLFQGYRWTGAIVSHYANSILNVYGTQINCLTLYFKLFGYFTILSSAATFLVDVVWHAVTHSSNSILVSLMSLRLAKEPVDPKAVTSNLHKVLMESTHRMAPEIALQMTRAKVPPLMLCESLNLASEGFVCLAYGGVHVVAVSEWGFARPLENPLGHVAVIHDGHRVAFDENVTMESLVKLSSRPAWLGIPDLY
;
A
#
# COMPACT_ATOMS: atom_id res chain seq x y z
N MET A 1 40.81 -50.56 38.89
CA MET A 1 41.16 -49.14 39.16
C MET A 1 40.68 -48.31 37.98
N VAL A 2 39.59 -47.56 38.03
CA VAL A 2 38.51 -47.41 39.03
C VAL A 2 37.33 -46.81 38.25
N THR A 3 36.09 -47.28 38.18
CA THR A 3 35.32 -48.56 38.29
C THR A 3 33.89 -48.13 37.85
N THR A 4 33.27 -48.69 36.80
CA THR A 4 32.32 -49.85 36.79
C THR A 4 31.21 -49.72 37.85
N SER A 5 29.93 -50.09 37.67
CA SER A 5 29.21 -51.04 36.80
C SER A 5 27.73 -50.93 37.21
N GLY A 6 26.75 -51.13 36.32
CA GLY A 6 25.93 -52.37 36.27
C GLY A 6 24.71 -52.25 37.21
N ASP A 7 23.58 -52.91 37.05
CA ASP A 7 22.98 -53.77 36.02
C ASP A 7 21.50 -53.87 36.41
N ALA A 8 20.62 -54.18 35.45
CA ALA A 8 19.26 -54.67 35.70
C ALA A 8 19.29 -56.07 36.38
N PRO A 9 18.16 -56.69 36.83
CA PRO A 9 17.23 -57.34 35.88
C PRO A 9 15.75 -57.45 36.35
N SER A 10 14.78 -57.55 35.43
CA SER A 10 13.89 -58.74 35.13
C SER A 10 12.94 -59.20 36.26
N ALA A 11 11.70 -59.69 36.07
CA ALA A 11 11.06 -60.38 34.95
C ALA A 11 9.54 -60.56 35.22
N ASN A 12 8.85 -61.12 34.21
CA ASN A 12 7.53 -61.78 34.14
C ASN A 12 6.34 -60.89 33.74
N GLU A 13 5.82 -60.98 32.49
CA GLU A 13 4.96 -62.06 31.93
C GLU A 13 3.63 -62.19 32.73
N VAL A 14 2.40 -62.26 32.19
CA VAL A 14 1.86 -62.53 30.83
C VAL A 14 0.31 -62.49 30.93
N LEU A 15 -0.41 -62.16 29.83
CA LEU A 15 -1.83 -62.48 29.47
C LEU A 15 -2.96 -61.92 30.40
N THR A 16 -4.11 -61.38 29.98
CA THR A 16 -5.08 -61.75 28.91
C THR A 16 -6.12 -60.61 28.74
N LEU A 17 -6.58 -60.35 27.52
CA LEU A 17 -7.90 -59.76 27.15
C LEU A 17 -9.01 -60.82 27.36
N PRO A 18 -10.34 -60.52 27.47
CA PRO A 18 -11.09 -59.69 26.50
C PRO A 18 -12.37 -58.92 26.96
N ALA A 19 -12.84 -58.08 26.03
CA ALA A 19 -14.21 -57.77 25.60
C ALA A 19 -15.31 -57.17 26.53
N GLU A 20 -15.77 -56.00 26.05
CA GLU A 20 -17.17 -55.55 25.86
C GLU A 20 -18.10 -55.12 27.03
N ALA A 21 -18.60 -53.89 26.83
CA ALA A 21 -20.00 -53.44 26.93
C ALA A 21 -20.45 -52.55 28.10
N SER A 22 -20.70 -51.29 27.70
CA SER A 22 -21.84 -50.44 28.09
C SER A 22 -21.86 -49.70 29.44
N GLY A 23 -22.19 -48.40 29.35
CA GLY A 23 -23.28 -47.84 30.17
C GLY A 23 -22.94 -47.05 31.43
N GLN A 24 -22.97 -45.71 31.28
CA GLN A 24 -23.51 -44.70 32.21
C GLN A 24 -22.77 -44.29 33.52
N ARG A 25 -22.47 -42.98 33.55
CA ARG A 25 -22.52 -41.97 34.65
C ARG A 25 -22.47 -42.44 36.11
N HIS A 26 -21.48 -41.94 36.88
CA HIS A 26 -21.62 -40.79 37.79
C HIS A 26 -20.31 -40.45 38.53
N SER A 27 -20.14 -39.16 38.82
CA SER A 27 -19.11 -38.53 39.65
C SER A 27 -19.24 -38.90 41.13
N VAL A 28 -18.09 -39.11 41.81
CA VAL A 28 -17.98 -39.31 43.26
C VAL A 28 -17.09 -38.21 43.86
N GLN A 29 -17.64 -37.49 44.84
CA GLN A 29 -16.94 -36.68 45.85
C GLN A 29 -16.27 -37.60 46.88
N LEU A 30 -15.15 -37.17 47.46
CA LEU A 30 -14.75 -37.63 48.79
C LEU A 30 -14.10 -36.47 49.57
N ASP A 31 -14.57 -36.34 50.81
CA ASP A 31 -14.21 -35.40 51.86
C ASP A 31 -12.81 -35.69 52.48
N ASP A 32 -12.21 -34.71 53.19
CA ASP A 32 -12.13 -34.70 54.67
C ASP A 32 -10.92 -33.92 55.30
N VAL A 33 -11.29 -33.06 56.28
CA VAL A 33 -10.70 -32.80 57.63
C VAL A 33 -9.42 -31.93 57.83
N LEU A 34 -9.66 -30.65 58.18
CA LEU A 34 -9.26 -29.78 59.35
C LEU A 34 -8.02 -30.13 60.26
N PRO A 35 -7.38 -29.18 61.02
CA PRO A 35 -8.00 -28.05 61.76
C PRO A 35 -7.25 -26.69 61.87
N GLU A 36 -7.99 -25.70 62.42
CA GLU A 36 -7.63 -24.30 62.74
C GLU A 36 -6.62 -24.12 63.89
N THR A 37 -5.89 -22.98 63.92
CA THR A 37 -5.78 -22.11 65.12
C THR A 37 -5.10 -20.75 64.84
N ARG A 38 -5.57 -19.73 65.57
CA ARG A 38 -5.07 -18.34 65.77
C ARG A 38 -5.46 -17.27 64.74
N LYS A 39 -6.65 -16.69 64.94
CA LYS A 39 -6.89 -15.25 64.73
C LYS A 39 -7.06 -14.58 66.10
N SER A 40 -6.24 -13.59 66.40
CA SER A 40 -6.44 -12.66 67.52
C SER A 40 -7.42 -11.56 67.08
N GLU A 41 -8.55 -11.47 67.76
CA GLU A 41 -9.48 -10.34 67.67
C GLU A 41 -8.90 -9.12 68.39
N ALA A 42 -8.89 -7.97 67.73
CA ALA A 42 -8.82 -6.66 68.39
C ALA A 42 -10.16 -5.96 68.14
N LYS A 43 -10.91 -5.69 69.21
CA LYS A 43 -12.18 -4.94 69.20
C LYS A 43 -11.90 -3.51 69.65
N ASP A 44 -12.52 -2.55 68.98
CA ASP A 44 -12.55 -1.14 69.38
C ASP A 44 -13.95 -0.74 69.89
N VAL A 45 -14.01 0.29 70.72
CA VAL A 45 -15.02 0.57 71.77
C VAL A 45 -16.48 0.80 71.30
N ASN A 46 -16.78 0.79 69.99
CA ASN A 46 -18.14 1.02 69.47
C ASN A 46 -18.74 -0.12 68.61
N GLY A 47 -18.22 -1.35 68.70
CA GLY A 47 -18.99 -2.54 68.29
C GLY A 47 -19.43 -2.63 66.82
N ALA A 48 -18.68 -2.04 65.87
CA ALA A 48 -18.93 -2.20 64.44
C ALA A 48 -17.74 -2.87 63.74
N THR A 49 -17.92 -4.11 63.28
CA THR A 49 -16.96 -4.82 62.42
C THR A 49 -16.98 -4.27 60.99
N LEU A 50 -15.83 -3.79 60.52
CA LEU A 50 -15.55 -3.45 59.13
C LEU A 50 -15.74 -4.70 58.25
N LYS A 51 -16.82 -4.78 57.48
CA LYS A 51 -16.92 -5.75 56.38
C LYS A 51 -15.94 -5.32 55.29
N SER A 52 -14.88 -6.11 55.13
CA SER A 52 -14.05 -6.18 53.94
C SER A 52 -14.93 -6.17 52.68
N ALA A 53 -14.71 -5.19 51.79
CA ALA A 53 -15.34 -5.12 50.49
C ALA A 53 -14.92 -6.34 49.65
N THR A 54 -15.75 -7.38 49.70
CA THR A 54 -15.66 -8.54 48.82
C THR A 54 -15.90 -8.08 47.40
N LEU A 55 -14.88 -8.29 46.57
CA LEU A 55 -14.91 -8.24 45.11
C LEU A 55 -16.14 -9.00 44.60
N VAL A 56 -17.19 -8.27 44.20
CA VAL A 56 -18.37 -8.85 43.56
C VAL A 56 -17.92 -9.39 42.21
N LYS A 57 -17.75 -10.70 42.15
CA LYS A 57 -17.54 -11.46 40.92
C LYS A 57 -18.87 -11.39 40.14
N GLY A 58 -19.01 -10.40 39.28
CA GLY A 58 -20.16 -10.25 38.40
C GLY A 58 -20.34 -11.51 37.54
N ALA A 59 -21.61 -11.91 37.36
CA ALA A 59 -22.01 -13.09 36.62
C ALA A 59 -21.37 -13.13 35.21
N THR A 60 -20.65 -14.20 34.94
CA THR A 60 -20.12 -14.55 33.61
C THR A 60 -21.27 -15.10 32.78
N THR A 61 -22.09 -14.23 32.19
CA THR A 61 -22.85 -14.61 31.00
C THR A 61 -21.87 -14.71 29.83
N ASP A 62 -21.90 -15.86 29.15
CA ASP A 62 -20.93 -16.28 28.15
C ASP A 62 -20.96 -15.36 26.93
N ASP A 63 -20.11 -14.33 26.94
CA ASP A 63 -19.86 -13.36 25.87
C ASP A 63 -19.14 -14.00 24.64
N ARG A 64 -19.23 -15.33 24.51
CA ARG A 64 -18.41 -16.13 23.60
C ARG A 64 -18.94 -16.18 22.16
N LEU A 65 -20.22 -15.86 21.90
CA LEU A 65 -20.85 -16.08 20.59
C LEU A 65 -21.88 -15.02 20.13
N ASN A 66 -21.80 -13.76 20.54
CA ASN A 66 -22.64 -12.74 19.89
C ASN A 66 -22.06 -12.41 18.48
N PRO A 67 -22.75 -12.72 17.37
CA PRO A 67 -22.22 -12.50 16.03
C PRO A 67 -22.03 -11.00 15.72
N ILE A 68 -22.89 -10.13 16.27
CA ILE A 68 -22.76 -8.68 16.14
C ILE A 68 -21.51 -8.19 16.88
N ALA A 69 -21.26 -8.75 18.06
CA ALA A 69 -20.07 -8.46 18.85
C ALA A 69 -18.76 -8.84 18.14
N ILE A 70 -18.77 -9.96 17.41
CA ILE A 70 -17.64 -10.44 16.60
C ILE A 70 -17.48 -9.58 15.35
N ALA A 71 -18.57 -9.23 14.66
CA ALA A 71 -18.54 -8.37 13.48
C ALA A 71 -18.01 -6.96 13.80
N VAL A 72 -18.45 -6.37 14.92
CA VAL A 72 -17.96 -5.07 15.40
C VAL A 72 -16.48 -5.15 15.80
N PHE A 73 -16.05 -6.24 16.44
CA PHE A 73 -14.62 -6.45 16.75
C PHE A 73 -13.79 -6.62 15.48
N ALA A 74 -14.28 -7.36 14.48
CA ALA A 74 -13.61 -7.54 13.20
C ALA A 74 -13.49 -6.22 12.42
N LEU A 75 -14.57 -5.42 12.37
CA LEU A 75 -14.56 -4.09 11.77
C LEU A 75 -13.58 -3.16 12.48
N TRP A 76 -13.57 -3.19 13.82
CA TRP A 76 -12.61 -2.44 14.63
C TRP A 76 -11.17 -2.87 14.34
N VAL A 77 -10.89 -4.18 14.29
CA VAL A 77 -9.56 -4.72 13.93
C VAL A 77 -9.14 -4.23 12.53
N LEU A 78 -10.04 -4.23 11.55
CA LEU A 78 -9.75 -3.80 10.18
C LEU A 78 -9.38 -2.30 10.13
N VAL A 79 -10.14 -1.44 10.80
CA VAL A 79 -9.85 0.01 10.90
C VAL A 79 -8.56 0.27 11.69
N THR A 80 -8.33 -0.50 12.75
CA THR A 80 -7.21 -0.33 13.69
C THR A 80 -5.88 -0.85 13.13
N ILE A 81 -5.90 -1.98 12.39
CA ILE A 81 -4.72 -2.49 11.67
C ILE A 81 -4.30 -1.48 10.60
N ASN A 82 -5.25 -0.89 9.87
CA ASN A 82 -4.94 0.15 8.91
C ASN A 82 -4.17 1.30 9.57
N SER A 83 -4.67 1.76 10.71
CA SER A 83 -4.05 2.77 11.56
C SER A 83 -2.65 2.38 12.07
N LEU A 84 -2.49 1.22 12.71
CA LEU A 84 -1.22 0.77 13.31
C LEU A 84 -0.13 0.45 12.29
N VAL A 85 -0.52 -0.06 11.13
CA VAL A 85 0.43 -0.39 10.07
C VAL A 85 0.84 0.87 9.32
N ASP A 86 0.17 2.01 9.50
CA ASP A 86 0.43 3.22 8.72
C ASP A 86 1.91 3.69 8.73
N PRO A 87 2.63 3.77 9.87
CA PRO A 87 4.09 4.01 9.87
C PRO A 87 4.89 2.93 9.13
N LEU A 88 4.49 1.66 9.30
CA LEU A 88 5.10 0.54 8.59
C LEU A 88 4.85 0.63 7.08
N LYS A 89 3.67 1.07 6.61
CA LYS A 89 3.40 1.31 5.18
C LYS A 89 4.28 2.41 4.65
N THR A 90 4.48 3.47 5.43
CA THR A 90 5.23 4.63 4.99
C THR A 90 6.71 4.32 4.86
N ILE A 91 7.26 3.48 5.76
CA ILE A 91 8.64 2.98 5.70
C ILE A 91 8.79 1.85 4.67
N TYR A 92 7.91 0.85 4.69
CA TYR A 92 7.88 -0.28 3.75
C TYR A 92 7.73 0.24 2.31
N GLY A 93 6.76 1.12 2.08
CA GLY A 93 6.49 1.77 0.79
C GLY A 93 7.63 2.65 0.27
N TYR A 94 8.63 2.95 1.10
CA TYR A 94 9.79 3.75 0.71
C TYR A 94 11.02 2.86 0.45
N PHE A 95 11.36 1.97 1.40
CA PHE A 95 12.55 1.10 1.28
C PHE A 95 12.40 0.00 0.23
N ILE A 96 11.19 -0.53 0.03
CA ILE A 96 10.97 -1.63 -0.93
C ILE A 96 10.78 -1.12 -2.36
N TYR A 97 10.50 0.17 -2.55
CA TYR A 97 10.15 0.76 -3.84
C TYR A 97 11.28 1.60 -4.47
N LEU A 98 12.40 1.81 -3.77
CA LEU A 98 13.63 2.33 -4.36
C LEU A 98 14.27 1.34 -5.36
N ASP A 99 13.87 0.06 -5.32
CA ASP A 99 14.44 -0.97 -6.19
C ASP A 99 13.39 -1.87 -6.87
N SER A 100 13.72 -2.32 -8.07
CA SER A 100 12.88 -2.99 -9.06
C SER A 100 12.34 -4.35 -8.59
N ASN A 101 13.03 -5.02 -7.65
CA ASN A 101 12.81 -6.44 -7.37
C ASN A 101 11.44 -6.78 -6.73
N ASN A 102 10.73 -5.78 -6.19
CA ASN A 102 9.43 -5.96 -5.57
C ASN A 102 8.27 -5.35 -6.39
N GLN A 103 8.55 -4.91 -7.62
CA GLN A 103 7.61 -4.19 -8.48
C GLN A 103 7.30 -4.95 -9.78
N ASN A 104 7.01 -6.25 -9.66
CA ASN A 104 6.62 -7.08 -10.80
C ASN A 104 5.34 -6.52 -11.46
N VAL A 105 5.39 -6.35 -12.78
CA VAL A 105 4.27 -5.99 -13.64
C VAL A 105 4.25 -6.93 -14.83
N VAL A 106 3.06 -7.45 -15.13
CA VAL A 106 2.84 -8.37 -16.24
C VAL A 106 2.05 -7.65 -17.32
N TRP A 107 2.64 -7.54 -18.51
CA TRP A 107 1.93 -7.08 -19.69
C TRP A 107 1.34 -8.27 -20.42
N GLN A 108 0.02 -8.41 -20.32
CA GLN A 108 -0.74 -9.40 -21.06
C GLN A 108 -1.67 -8.69 -22.04
N LEU A 109 -1.46 -8.93 -23.33
CA LEU A 109 -2.24 -8.31 -24.41
C LEU A 109 -2.72 -9.40 -25.36
N THR A 110 -3.97 -9.32 -25.78
CA THR A 110 -4.51 -10.20 -26.82
C THR A 110 -4.95 -9.37 -28.00
N VAL A 111 -4.39 -9.65 -29.18
CA VAL A 111 -4.67 -8.90 -30.41
C VAL A 111 -5.05 -9.85 -31.52
N ALA A 112 -6.08 -9.49 -32.29
CA ALA A 112 -6.61 -10.28 -33.37
C ALA A 112 -6.66 -9.45 -34.66
N ASN A 113 -6.04 -9.99 -35.72
CA ASN A 113 -5.91 -9.36 -37.03
C ASN A 113 -6.20 -10.36 -38.15
N ASN A 114 -6.69 -9.84 -39.28
CA ASN A 114 -6.79 -10.57 -40.53
C ASN A 114 -5.62 -10.20 -41.45
N PHE A 115 -5.01 -11.23 -42.05
CA PHE A 115 -3.93 -11.08 -43.01
C PHE A 115 -4.35 -11.67 -44.36
N ASN A 116 -3.86 -11.07 -45.44
CA ASN A 116 -3.97 -11.63 -46.77
C ASN A 116 -2.79 -12.58 -47.03
N ASN A 117 -3.07 -13.86 -47.20
CA ASN A 117 -2.02 -14.87 -47.45
C ASN A 117 -1.47 -14.83 -48.89
N VAL A 118 -2.09 -14.03 -49.76
CA VAL A 118 -1.76 -13.92 -51.19
C VAL A 118 -1.35 -12.48 -51.56
N SER A 119 -1.12 -11.59 -50.59
CA SER A 119 -0.81 -10.19 -50.89
C SER A 119 0.35 -10.10 -51.89
N SER A 120 0.12 -9.52 -53.06
CA SER A 120 1.11 -9.42 -54.15
C SER A 120 1.88 -8.10 -54.13
N ARG A 121 1.52 -7.18 -53.23
CA ARG A 121 2.07 -5.83 -53.18
C ARG A 121 3.18 -5.68 -52.14
N VAL A 122 4.34 -5.21 -52.58
CA VAL A 122 5.43 -4.78 -51.71
C VAL A 122 5.08 -3.46 -51.03
N CYS A 123 5.34 -3.35 -49.72
CA CYS A 123 5.06 -2.14 -48.95
C CYS A 123 5.96 -0.96 -49.37
N PRO A 124 5.44 0.28 -49.43
CA PRO A 124 6.26 1.48 -49.56
C PRO A 124 6.99 1.79 -48.25
N MET A 125 8.25 2.22 -48.30
CA MET A 125 9.03 2.60 -47.10
C MET A 125 8.43 3.77 -46.32
N SER A 126 7.64 4.62 -46.99
CA SER A 126 6.97 5.79 -46.38
C SER A 126 5.59 5.46 -45.78
N GLY A 127 5.10 4.22 -45.89
CA GLY A 127 3.72 3.86 -45.59
C GLY A 127 2.70 4.39 -46.62
N PRO A 128 1.39 4.10 -46.44
CA PRO A 128 0.78 3.35 -45.34
C PRO A 128 0.99 1.83 -45.43
N PHE A 129 1.15 1.18 -44.26
CA PHE A 129 1.35 -0.27 -44.13
C PHE A 129 0.02 -1.01 -43.97
N LEU A 130 -0.60 -1.37 -45.08
CA LEU A 130 -1.90 -2.07 -45.13
C LEU A 130 -1.93 -3.01 -46.35
N ASP A 131 -2.33 -4.27 -46.15
CA ASP A 131 -2.44 -5.29 -47.21
C ASP A 131 -1.21 -5.35 -48.13
N CYS A 132 -0.02 -5.38 -47.52
CA CYS A 132 1.27 -5.41 -48.21
C CYS A 132 2.29 -6.24 -47.42
N TYR A 133 3.44 -6.53 -48.03
CA TYR A 133 4.55 -7.22 -47.36
C TYR A 133 5.91 -6.58 -47.63
N PHE A 134 6.87 -6.82 -46.74
CA PHE A 134 8.31 -6.68 -47.01
C PHE A 134 8.93 -8.05 -47.17
N GLU A 135 9.85 -8.21 -48.12
CA GLU A 135 10.63 -9.45 -48.32
C GLU A 135 12.11 -9.12 -48.19
N LEU A 136 12.76 -9.68 -47.17
CA LEU A 136 14.14 -9.34 -46.82
C LEU A 136 14.98 -10.59 -46.52
N PRO A 137 16.27 -10.58 -46.86
CA PRO A 137 17.19 -11.61 -46.43
C PRO A 137 17.42 -11.53 -44.91
N VAL A 138 17.67 -12.68 -44.28
CA VAL A 138 17.94 -12.80 -42.85
C VAL A 138 19.40 -13.17 -42.62
N TYR A 139 20.09 -12.38 -41.80
CA TYR A 139 21.45 -12.64 -41.30
C TYR A 139 21.43 -12.91 -39.79
N GLY A 140 22.60 -13.24 -39.22
CA GLY A 140 22.76 -13.41 -37.78
C GLY A 140 23.03 -14.87 -37.38
N THR A 141 22.75 -15.18 -36.12
CA THR A 141 23.11 -16.46 -35.48
C THR A 141 21.89 -17.31 -35.11
N GLY A 142 20.67 -16.81 -35.34
CA GLY A 142 19.43 -17.52 -35.04
C GLY A 142 19.05 -18.56 -36.09
N SER A 143 17.93 -19.25 -35.86
CA SER A 143 17.52 -20.41 -36.66
C SER A 143 17.02 -20.04 -38.07
N LEU A 144 16.62 -18.79 -38.27
CA LEU A 144 16.20 -18.24 -39.56
C LEU A 144 17.35 -17.61 -40.35
N ALA A 145 18.58 -17.61 -39.85
CA ALA A 145 19.73 -17.07 -40.57
C ALA A 145 19.93 -17.77 -41.92
N GLY A 146 20.13 -16.99 -42.97
CA GLY A 146 20.27 -17.46 -44.35
C GLY A 146 18.94 -17.66 -45.09
N ALA A 147 17.79 -17.49 -44.43
CA ALA A 147 16.48 -17.50 -45.10
C ALA A 147 16.13 -16.13 -45.71
N THR A 148 15.14 -16.12 -46.61
CA THR A 148 14.44 -14.91 -47.06
C THR A 148 13.06 -14.91 -46.44
N CYS A 149 12.74 -13.89 -45.63
CA CYS A 149 11.49 -13.81 -44.90
C CYS A 149 10.58 -12.69 -45.42
N ARG A 150 9.29 -13.01 -45.56
CA ARG A 150 8.21 -12.05 -45.81
C ARG A 150 7.51 -11.70 -44.51
N SER A 151 7.36 -10.40 -44.23
CA SER A 151 6.54 -9.88 -43.14
C SER A 151 5.28 -9.23 -43.71
N TYR A 152 4.10 -9.77 -43.40
CA TYR A 152 2.81 -9.30 -43.90
C TYR A 152 2.16 -8.30 -42.94
N TYR A 153 1.50 -7.29 -43.52
CA TYR A 153 0.68 -6.33 -42.78
C TYR A 153 -0.81 -6.69 -42.85
N PRO A 154 -1.59 -6.36 -41.80
CA PRO A 154 -3.00 -6.74 -41.72
C PRO A 154 -3.87 -6.00 -42.76
N THR A 155 -5.05 -6.53 -43.04
CA THR A 155 -6.05 -5.94 -43.96
C THR A 155 -7.17 -5.19 -43.24
N ASP A 156 -7.38 -5.50 -41.96
CA ASP A 156 -8.55 -5.08 -41.18
C ASP A 156 -8.24 -4.05 -40.08
N LYS A 157 -7.01 -3.56 -40.03
CA LYS A 157 -6.57 -2.51 -39.10
C LYS A 157 -6.34 -1.19 -39.82
N GLY A 158 -6.44 -0.08 -39.09
CA GLY A 158 -6.04 1.22 -39.64
C GLY A 158 -4.53 1.23 -39.97
N PRO A 159 -4.07 2.17 -40.81
CA PRO A 159 -2.66 2.28 -41.22
C PRO A 159 -1.68 2.52 -40.04
N THR A 160 -2.21 2.78 -38.84
CA THR A 160 -1.53 3.17 -37.61
C THR A 160 -1.82 2.21 -36.44
N GLN A 161 -2.05 0.91 -36.66
CA GLN A 161 -2.27 -0.03 -35.54
C GLN A 161 -1.47 -1.33 -35.70
N HIS A 162 -0.19 -1.31 -35.30
CA HIS A 162 0.75 -2.43 -35.45
C HIS A 162 1.49 -2.75 -34.13
N ILE A 163 0.74 -3.14 -33.10
CA ILE A 163 1.33 -3.78 -31.92
C ILE A 163 0.83 -5.24 -31.87
N SER A 164 1.79 -6.16 -31.70
CA SER A 164 1.65 -7.56 -31.23
C SER A 164 1.30 -8.70 -32.20
N ASN A 165 0.90 -8.48 -33.45
CA ASN A 165 0.66 -9.59 -34.40
C ASN A 165 1.69 -9.60 -35.54
N PHE A 166 2.56 -10.62 -35.56
CA PHE A 166 3.43 -10.91 -36.70
C PHE A 166 2.85 -12.09 -37.49
N PHE A 167 2.63 -11.91 -38.79
CA PHE A 167 2.36 -12.99 -39.72
C PHE A 167 3.39 -12.92 -40.86
N GLY A 168 4.01 -14.05 -41.18
CA GLY A 168 5.14 -14.11 -42.08
C GLY A 168 5.36 -15.50 -42.66
N ASN A 169 6.23 -15.57 -43.66
CA ASN A 169 6.83 -16.83 -44.08
C ASN A 169 8.32 -16.64 -44.34
N CYS A 170 9.10 -17.69 -44.15
CA CYS A 170 10.53 -17.70 -44.40
C CYS A 170 10.88 -18.86 -45.32
N THR A 171 11.63 -18.57 -46.37
CA THR A 171 12.10 -19.54 -47.36
C THR A 171 13.60 -19.71 -47.22
N PHE A 172 14.03 -20.93 -46.89
CA PHE A 172 15.44 -21.28 -46.80
C PHE A 172 16.05 -21.49 -48.21
N PRO A 173 17.38 -21.44 -48.35
CA PRO A 173 18.05 -21.65 -49.64
C PRO A 173 17.77 -23.01 -50.27
N ASN A 174 17.39 -24.01 -49.48
CA ASN A 174 16.99 -25.34 -49.94
C ASN A 174 15.53 -25.39 -50.45
N GLY A 175 14.82 -24.26 -50.51
CA GLY A 175 13.42 -24.16 -50.94
C GLY A 175 12.40 -24.49 -49.86
N HIS A 176 12.83 -24.87 -48.65
CA HIS A 176 11.92 -25.17 -47.55
C HIS A 176 11.27 -23.88 -47.03
N ARG A 177 9.93 -23.85 -47.01
CA ARG A 177 9.15 -22.71 -46.52
C ARG A 177 8.57 -23.00 -45.14
N VAL A 178 8.72 -22.06 -44.22
CA VAL A 178 8.10 -22.05 -42.89
C VAL A 178 7.11 -20.91 -42.80
N ASP A 179 5.88 -21.16 -42.37
CA ASP A 179 4.89 -20.12 -42.07
C ASP A 179 4.96 -19.77 -40.58
N LEU A 180 4.84 -18.49 -40.23
CA LEU A 180 5.00 -17.96 -38.89
C LEU A 180 3.83 -17.02 -38.54
N PRO A 181 3.02 -17.28 -37.50
CA PRO A 181 2.96 -18.50 -36.70
C PRO A 181 2.22 -19.62 -37.45
N ASP A 182 2.58 -20.86 -37.17
CA ASP A 182 1.86 -22.05 -37.66
C ASP A 182 0.89 -22.64 -36.61
N GLY A 183 0.93 -22.13 -35.37
CA GLY A 183 0.08 -22.54 -34.25
C GLY A 183 0.38 -23.94 -33.69
N ARG A 184 1.37 -24.66 -34.24
CA ARG A 184 1.78 -26.00 -33.79
C ARG A 184 3.23 -26.06 -33.33
N THR A 185 4.12 -25.40 -34.05
CA THR A 185 5.56 -25.41 -33.78
C THR A 185 6.11 -24.03 -33.43
N THR A 186 5.45 -22.97 -33.89
CA THR A 186 5.90 -21.59 -33.75
C THR A 186 4.79 -20.66 -33.27
N VAL A 187 5.16 -19.77 -32.36
CA VAL A 187 4.34 -18.70 -31.78
C VAL A 187 5.09 -17.40 -32.02
N THR A 188 4.38 -16.35 -32.42
CA THR A 188 4.99 -15.08 -32.79
C THR A 188 4.27 -13.89 -32.18
N THR A 189 5.04 -12.83 -31.89
CA THR A 189 4.51 -11.53 -31.48
C THR A 189 5.45 -10.40 -31.92
N GLN A 190 5.00 -9.16 -31.83
CA GLN A 190 5.82 -7.97 -32.06
C GLN A 190 5.89 -7.17 -30.76
N TRP A 191 7.10 -6.81 -30.34
CA TRP A 191 7.31 -6.05 -29.11
C TRP A 191 8.54 -5.15 -29.21
N SER A 192 8.77 -4.32 -28.18
CA SER A 192 9.86 -3.33 -28.16
C SER A 192 11.22 -3.97 -27.91
N VAL A 193 12.24 -3.39 -28.54
CA VAL A 193 13.66 -3.70 -28.39
C VAL A 193 14.41 -2.38 -28.21
N GLN A 194 15.41 -2.37 -27.34
CA GLN A 194 16.31 -1.25 -27.19
C GLN A 194 17.75 -1.72 -27.37
N THR A 195 18.60 -0.87 -27.94
CA THR A 195 20.05 -1.06 -27.96
C THR A 195 20.75 0.12 -27.30
N SER A 196 21.90 -0.14 -26.67
CA SER A 196 22.68 0.92 -26.03
C SER A 196 24.19 0.70 -26.14
N SER A 197 24.95 1.78 -26.28
CA SER A 197 26.43 1.76 -26.39
C SER A 197 27.02 3.10 -25.97
N ALA A 198 28.30 3.10 -25.57
CA ALA A 198 29.07 4.34 -25.40
C ALA A 198 29.46 4.98 -26.74
N ASP A 199 29.57 4.19 -27.81
CA ASP A 199 29.83 4.68 -29.17
C ASP A 199 28.54 4.72 -29.99
N ARG A 200 28.18 5.91 -30.47
CA ARG A 200 27.00 6.11 -31.32
C ARG A 200 27.08 5.28 -32.61
N ASN A 201 28.27 5.13 -33.18
CA ASN A 201 28.46 4.45 -34.46
C ASN A 201 28.18 2.95 -34.35
N CYS A 202 28.36 2.36 -33.16
CA CYS A 202 28.03 0.97 -32.88
C CYS A 202 26.53 0.66 -32.98
N LEU A 203 25.66 1.67 -32.84
CA LEU A 203 24.20 1.49 -32.89
C LEU A 203 23.61 1.66 -34.29
N THR A 204 24.42 2.12 -35.26
CA THR A 204 23.99 2.31 -36.65
C THR A 204 23.62 1.00 -37.35
N PRO A 205 24.38 -0.11 -37.22
CA PRO A 205 24.13 -1.32 -38.02
C PRO A 205 22.89 -2.11 -37.62
N LEU A 206 22.42 -2.01 -36.36
CA LEU A 206 21.32 -2.81 -35.83
C LEU A 206 20.10 -1.96 -35.50
N GLY A 207 18.93 -2.42 -35.93
CA GLY A 207 17.65 -1.78 -35.65
C GLY A 207 17.33 -0.60 -36.55
N GLU A 208 16.08 -0.19 -36.54
CA GLU A 208 15.59 0.96 -37.29
C GLU A 208 15.56 2.22 -36.42
N GLY A 209 15.69 3.40 -37.03
CA GLY A 209 15.56 4.69 -36.33
C GLY A 209 16.87 5.29 -35.82
N ASP A 210 16.75 6.46 -35.22
CA ASP A 210 17.88 7.29 -34.82
C ASP A 210 18.36 6.98 -33.40
N SER A 211 19.68 6.96 -33.22
CA SER A 211 20.29 6.92 -31.90
C SER A 211 20.15 8.28 -31.19
N PHE A 212 19.81 8.25 -29.91
CA PHE A 212 19.63 9.41 -29.06
C PHE A 212 20.43 9.27 -27.75
N PRO A 213 20.81 10.38 -27.10
CA PRO A 213 21.53 10.33 -25.81
C PRO A 213 20.63 9.80 -24.69
N CYS A 214 21.17 8.93 -23.84
CA CYS A 214 20.50 8.34 -22.68
C CYS A 214 21.44 8.18 -21.48
N ASP A 215 20.87 8.08 -20.29
CA ASP A 215 21.54 7.82 -19.02
C ASP A 215 21.33 6.37 -18.58
N GLU A 216 22.13 5.91 -17.62
CA GLU A 216 22.01 4.58 -17.03
C GLU A 216 21.83 4.64 -15.52
N TYR A 217 20.97 3.76 -15.01
CA TYR A 217 20.76 3.53 -13.59
C TYR A 217 21.02 2.06 -13.29
N VAL A 218 21.88 1.79 -12.31
CA VAL A 218 22.19 0.43 -11.88
C VAL A 218 21.36 0.10 -10.66
N THR A 219 20.49 -0.91 -10.77
CA THR A 219 19.70 -1.40 -9.63
C THR A 219 20.60 -2.13 -8.62
N THR A 220 20.12 -2.38 -7.39
CA THR A 220 20.88 -3.15 -6.38
C THR A 220 21.21 -4.58 -6.83
N ASN A 221 20.43 -5.13 -7.76
CA ASN A 221 20.70 -6.42 -8.38
C ASN A 221 21.74 -6.34 -9.51
N GLY A 222 22.32 -5.17 -9.76
CA GLY A 222 23.29 -4.94 -10.83
C GLY A 222 22.68 -4.84 -12.23
N ARG A 223 21.35 -4.71 -12.37
CA ARG A 223 20.72 -4.51 -13.69
C ARG A 223 20.90 -3.06 -14.13
N VAL A 224 21.33 -2.89 -15.37
CA VAL A 224 21.46 -1.58 -16.00
C VAL A 224 20.15 -1.21 -16.67
N ILE A 225 19.53 -0.12 -16.23
CA ILE A 225 18.31 0.42 -16.80
C ILE A 225 18.66 1.71 -17.52
N ASN A 226 18.35 1.75 -18.81
CA ASN A 226 18.49 2.96 -19.57
C ASN A 226 17.29 3.87 -19.32
N TYR A 227 17.56 5.14 -19.11
CA TYR A 227 16.55 6.18 -18.98
C TYR A 227 17.13 7.48 -19.52
N ARG A 228 16.49 8.61 -19.28
CA ARG A 228 17.07 9.92 -19.57
C ARG A 228 16.64 10.86 -18.46
N VAL A 229 17.49 11.81 -18.09
CA VAL A 229 17.11 13.03 -17.35
C VAL A 229 17.16 14.23 -18.30
N SER A 230 16.28 15.23 -18.11
CA SER A 230 16.38 16.43 -18.94
C SER A 230 17.70 17.15 -18.65
N GLN A 231 18.43 17.50 -19.72
CA GLN A 231 19.55 18.46 -19.70
C GLN A 231 20.92 17.98 -19.14
N THR A 232 21.26 16.69 -19.21
CA THR A 232 22.61 16.20 -18.88
C THR A 232 23.47 15.88 -20.11
N GLU A 233 24.78 16.12 -19.99
CA GLU A 233 25.77 15.53 -20.90
C GLU A 233 25.80 14.01 -20.67
N THR A 234 25.34 13.24 -21.66
CA THR A 234 25.31 11.78 -21.54
C THR A 234 26.54 11.16 -22.19
N LYS A 235 27.06 10.08 -21.59
CA LYS A 235 28.17 9.29 -22.15
C LYS A 235 27.70 8.05 -22.91
N LYS A 236 26.38 7.82 -22.94
CA LYS A 236 25.74 6.66 -23.52
C LYS A 236 24.70 7.08 -24.56
N TRP A 237 24.60 6.29 -25.60
CA TRP A 237 23.64 6.39 -26.68
C TRP A 237 22.68 5.21 -26.61
N CYS A 238 21.41 5.46 -26.87
CA CYS A 238 20.36 4.47 -26.94
C CYS A 238 19.62 4.57 -28.27
N LYS A 239 18.99 3.48 -28.67
CA LYS A 239 18.14 3.40 -29.86
C LYS A 239 17.01 2.42 -29.59
N GLU A 240 15.79 2.80 -29.94
CA GLU A 240 14.56 2.04 -29.65
C GLU A 240 13.81 1.72 -30.95
N PHE A 241 13.36 0.48 -31.10
CA PHE A 241 12.67 -0.01 -32.30
C PHE A 241 11.83 -1.26 -31.97
N GLY A 242 11.03 -1.72 -32.94
CA GLY A 242 10.28 -2.98 -32.82
C GLY A 242 11.09 -4.20 -33.26
N GLY A 243 10.81 -5.35 -32.66
CA GLY A 243 11.30 -6.66 -33.09
C GLY A 243 10.17 -7.67 -33.22
N PHE A 244 10.31 -8.64 -34.14
CA PHE A 244 9.43 -9.80 -34.21
C PHE A 244 10.02 -10.93 -33.37
N TYR A 245 9.27 -11.35 -32.37
CA TYR A 245 9.64 -12.42 -31.46
C TYR A 245 9.03 -13.72 -31.95
N ILE A 246 9.84 -14.76 -32.07
CA ILE A 246 9.44 -16.07 -32.57
C ILE A 246 9.87 -17.09 -31.53
N LEU A 247 8.89 -17.75 -30.91
CA LEU A 247 9.10 -18.86 -30.00
C LEU A 247 8.89 -20.16 -30.75
N ASN A 248 9.91 -21.01 -30.77
CA ASN A 248 9.77 -22.39 -31.19
C ASN A 248 9.29 -23.25 -30.01
N LEU A 249 8.08 -23.78 -30.10
CA LEU A 249 7.46 -24.60 -29.06
C LEU A 249 8.15 -25.95 -28.84
N THR A 250 8.87 -26.45 -29.85
CA THR A 250 9.56 -27.75 -29.78
C THR A 250 10.93 -27.65 -29.12
N SER A 251 11.71 -26.61 -29.42
CA SER A 251 13.03 -26.39 -28.81
C SER A 251 12.96 -25.52 -27.55
N GLY A 252 11.86 -24.79 -27.33
CA GLY A 252 11.73 -23.81 -26.25
C GLY A 252 12.60 -22.57 -26.43
N VAL A 253 13.28 -22.43 -27.58
CA VAL A 253 14.14 -21.29 -27.89
C VAL A 253 13.28 -20.17 -28.50
N GLN A 254 13.40 -18.97 -27.94
CA GLN A 254 12.83 -17.76 -28.52
C GLN A 254 13.93 -17.01 -29.27
N GLU A 255 13.65 -16.49 -30.44
CA GLU A 255 14.53 -15.63 -31.22
C GLU A 255 13.84 -14.32 -31.56
N VAL A 256 14.63 -13.27 -31.77
CA VAL A 256 14.14 -11.95 -32.18
C VAL A 256 14.68 -11.64 -33.57
N LEU A 257 13.79 -11.27 -34.47
CA LEU A 257 14.10 -10.70 -35.78
C LEU A 257 14.02 -9.18 -35.68
N VAL A 258 15.15 -8.54 -35.93
CA VAL A 258 15.29 -7.08 -35.95
C VAL A 258 15.48 -6.62 -37.39
N ALA A 259 14.72 -5.63 -37.83
CA ALA A 259 14.96 -5.01 -39.13
C ALA A 259 16.12 -4.02 -39.04
N ASN A 260 17.03 -4.11 -40.01
CA ASN A 260 18.11 -3.17 -40.22
C ASN A 260 17.88 -2.45 -41.53
N VAL A 261 17.94 -1.13 -41.49
CA VAL A 261 17.83 -0.27 -42.67
C VAL A 261 19.14 0.47 -42.83
N SER A 262 19.78 0.27 -43.99
CA SER A 262 20.90 1.09 -44.45
C SER A 262 20.50 1.81 -45.73
N ASP A 263 21.23 2.87 -46.09
CA ASP A 263 20.99 3.66 -47.31
C ASP A 263 21.00 2.83 -48.61
N LYS A 264 21.57 1.61 -48.59
CA LYS A 264 21.75 0.76 -49.78
C LYS A 264 21.00 -0.57 -49.74
N SER A 265 20.68 -1.10 -48.55
CA SER A 265 20.01 -2.41 -48.40
C SER A 265 19.30 -2.55 -47.06
N SER A 266 18.17 -3.24 -47.05
CA SER A 266 17.43 -3.62 -45.84
C SER A 266 17.54 -5.13 -45.61
N ALA A 267 17.65 -5.55 -44.35
CA ALA A 267 17.76 -6.96 -43.99
C ALA A 267 17.21 -7.22 -42.58
N PHE A 268 16.84 -8.46 -42.28
CA PHE A 268 16.58 -8.87 -40.90
C PHE A 268 17.85 -9.44 -40.27
N THR A 269 18.03 -9.20 -38.97
CA THR A 269 19.00 -9.91 -38.13
C THR A 269 18.25 -10.81 -37.15
N SER A 270 18.54 -12.11 -37.23
CA SER A 270 18.02 -13.13 -36.32
C SER A 270 19.00 -13.35 -35.16
N ILE A 271 18.53 -13.07 -33.95
CA ILE A 271 19.30 -13.20 -32.71
C ILE A 271 18.58 -14.21 -31.80
N PRO A 272 19.21 -15.35 -31.46
CA PRO A 272 18.63 -16.31 -30.51
C PRO A 272 18.71 -15.72 -29.11
N MET A 273 17.61 -15.83 -28.34
CA MET A 273 17.54 -15.35 -26.97
C MET A 273 17.58 -16.50 -25.98
N THR A 274 18.35 -16.33 -24.92
CA THR A 274 18.23 -17.19 -23.74
C THR A 274 17.06 -16.75 -22.87
N TYR A 275 16.34 -17.71 -22.28
CA TYR A 275 15.10 -17.47 -21.54
C TYR A 275 15.22 -16.47 -20.37
N THR A 276 16.35 -16.46 -19.65
CA THR A 276 16.52 -15.75 -18.38
C THR A 276 17.28 -14.45 -18.45
N GLN A 277 18.01 -14.18 -19.54
CA GLN A 277 18.84 -12.97 -19.66
C GLN A 277 18.13 -11.99 -20.62
N PRO A 278 17.50 -10.91 -20.13
CA PRO A 278 16.86 -9.91 -20.99
C PRO A 278 17.85 -8.95 -21.65
N VAL A 279 19.14 -9.00 -21.27
CA VAL A 279 20.21 -8.15 -21.81
C VAL A 279 21.29 -9.04 -22.41
N PHE A 280 21.71 -8.74 -23.64
CA PHE A 280 22.75 -9.48 -24.35
C PHE A 280 23.83 -8.54 -24.89
N SER A 281 25.08 -9.00 -24.88
CA SER A 281 26.16 -8.31 -25.59
C SER A 281 26.04 -8.55 -27.09
N LEU A 282 26.10 -7.47 -27.86
CA LEU A 282 26.17 -7.46 -29.32
C LEU A 282 27.61 -7.42 -29.84
N GLU A 283 28.62 -7.39 -28.97
CA GLU A 283 30.03 -7.36 -29.36
C GLU A 283 30.42 -8.48 -30.34
N PRO A 284 29.95 -9.74 -30.20
CA PRO A 284 30.25 -10.79 -31.18
C PRO A 284 29.62 -10.56 -32.56
N LEU A 285 28.53 -9.78 -32.63
CA LEU A 285 27.79 -9.53 -33.88
C LEU A 285 28.25 -8.24 -34.57
N LEU A 286 28.57 -7.20 -33.79
CA LEU A 286 28.91 -5.86 -34.29
C LEU A 286 30.41 -5.57 -34.26
N GLY A 287 31.19 -6.36 -33.52
CA GLY A 287 32.62 -6.11 -33.32
C GLY A 287 32.93 -4.94 -32.38
N CYS A 288 31.93 -4.44 -31.64
CA CYS A 288 32.11 -3.36 -30.67
C CYS A 288 31.13 -3.46 -29.50
N ALA A 289 31.45 -2.80 -28.39
CA ALA A 289 30.70 -2.87 -27.15
C ALA A 289 29.32 -2.21 -27.28
N ALA A 290 28.31 -3.01 -27.55
CA ALA A 290 26.90 -2.62 -27.55
C ALA A 290 26.06 -3.70 -26.87
N GLU A 291 24.95 -3.30 -26.28
CA GLU A 291 24.01 -4.19 -25.62
C GLU A 291 22.64 -4.11 -26.28
N ILE A 292 21.94 -5.24 -26.36
CA ILE A 292 20.52 -5.32 -26.72
C ILE A 292 19.71 -5.68 -25.48
N HIS A 293 18.66 -4.90 -25.26
CA HIS A 293 17.71 -5.00 -24.16
C HIS A 293 16.37 -5.45 -24.74
N ILE A 294 15.95 -6.66 -24.36
CA ILE A 294 14.71 -7.30 -24.79
C ILE A 294 13.56 -6.83 -23.92
N GLY A 295 12.44 -6.47 -24.56
CA GLY A 295 11.24 -6.07 -23.84
C GLY A 295 11.39 -4.73 -23.12
N GLY A 296 11.76 -3.70 -23.88
CA GLY A 296 11.59 -2.25 -23.63
C GLY A 296 12.05 -1.65 -22.30
N THR A 297 12.76 -0.52 -22.37
CA THR A 297 12.87 0.45 -21.26
C THR A 297 11.98 1.67 -21.48
N ALA A 298 10.68 1.46 -21.72
CA ALA A 298 9.73 2.55 -21.82
C ALA A 298 9.55 3.24 -20.46
N THR A 299 9.50 4.57 -20.42
CA THR A 299 9.25 5.29 -19.16
C THR A 299 7.76 5.41 -18.90
N HIS A 300 7.24 4.70 -17.90
CA HIS A 300 5.80 4.62 -17.60
C HIS A 300 5.22 5.83 -16.89
N ILE A 301 6.05 6.56 -16.15
CA ILE A 301 5.72 7.82 -15.50
C ILE A 301 6.87 8.76 -15.75
N SER A 302 6.56 9.94 -16.25
CA SER A 302 7.49 11.06 -16.17
C SER A 302 6.81 12.31 -15.66
N THR A 303 7.39 12.83 -14.60
CA THR A 303 6.94 14.05 -13.94
C THR A 303 8.12 14.97 -13.75
N SER A 304 7.88 16.25 -13.97
CA SER A 304 8.75 17.28 -13.44
C SER A 304 8.34 17.52 -11.98
N ALA A 305 9.26 17.36 -11.04
CA ALA A 305 8.99 17.76 -9.66
C ALA A 305 9.16 19.27 -9.50
N TRP A 306 8.80 19.79 -8.31
CA TRP A 306 9.10 21.16 -7.90
C TRP A 306 10.60 21.51 -8.02
N TYR A 307 11.52 20.53 -8.12
CA TYR A 307 12.96 20.74 -8.37
C TYR A 307 13.71 19.60 -9.13
N GLY A 308 13.06 18.70 -9.89
CA GLY A 308 13.79 17.67 -10.69
C GLY A 308 12.94 16.52 -11.27
N ASP A 309 13.48 15.77 -12.23
CA ASP A 309 12.72 14.78 -12.99
C ASP A 309 12.56 13.45 -12.23
N THR A 310 11.37 12.85 -12.28
CA THR A 310 11.14 11.46 -11.88
C THR A 310 10.73 10.66 -13.08
N SER A 311 11.38 9.51 -13.28
CA SER A 311 11.08 8.56 -14.35
C SER A 311 10.83 7.17 -13.78
N ALA A 312 9.83 6.46 -14.29
CA ALA A 312 9.59 5.06 -13.96
C ALA A 312 9.81 4.14 -15.17
N PRO A 313 11.06 3.87 -15.60
CA PRO A 313 11.33 2.87 -16.62
C PRO A 313 10.86 1.47 -16.20
N TRP A 314 10.24 0.76 -17.14
CA TRP A 314 10.01 -0.68 -17.03
C TRP A 314 11.18 -1.44 -17.63
N SER A 315 11.42 -2.67 -17.19
CA SER A 315 12.44 -3.54 -17.77
C SER A 315 11.95 -4.98 -17.73
N ALA A 316 12.08 -5.72 -18.83
CA ALA A 316 11.70 -7.13 -18.82
C ALA A 316 12.58 -7.95 -17.87
N ARG A 317 11.97 -8.92 -17.20
CA ARG A 317 12.66 -9.89 -16.33
C ARG A 317 13.14 -11.12 -17.11
N THR A 318 12.41 -11.46 -18.16
CA THR A 318 12.67 -12.61 -19.01
C THR A 318 12.60 -12.16 -20.45
N THR A 319 13.19 -12.94 -21.36
CA THR A 319 13.01 -12.68 -22.79
C THR A 319 11.65 -13.12 -23.29
N ARG A 320 10.89 -13.90 -22.52
CA ARG A 320 9.58 -14.42 -22.90
C ARG A 320 8.60 -13.29 -23.20
N THR A 321 8.15 -13.24 -24.44
CA THR A 321 7.17 -12.25 -24.93
C THR A 321 6.08 -12.93 -25.75
N ALA A 322 6.45 -13.87 -26.62
CA ALA A 322 5.52 -14.69 -27.41
C ALA A 322 4.92 -15.80 -26.53
N TYR A 323 3.60 -15.80 -26.31
CA TYR A 323 2.95 -16.77 -25.43
C TYR A 323 2.09 -17.79 -26.20
N ALA A 324 1.11 -17.32 -26.97
CA ALA A 324 0.24 -18.20 -27.75
C ALA A 324 -0.28 -17.51 -29.01
N ASN A 325 -0.52 -18.27 -30.07
CA ASN A 325 -1.28 -17.82 -31.24
C ASN A 325 -2.40 -18.82 -31.57
N VAL A 326 -3.54 -18.31 -31.99
CA VAL A 326 -4.61 -19.09 -32.62
C VAL A 326 -4.71 -18.64 -34.07
N VAL A 327 -4.52 -19.58 -34.99
CA VAL A 327 -4.52 -19.32 -36.43
C VAL A 327 -5.71 -20.03 -37.07
N THR A 328 -6.61 -19.25 -37.67
CA THR A 328 -7.76 -19.76 -38.42
C THR A 328 -7.58 -19.38 -39.89
N ARG A 329 -7.38 -20.37 -40.76
CA ARG A 329 -7.16 -20.17 -42.19
C ARG A 329 -8.49 -20.22 -42.95
N GLY A 330 -8.86 -19.11 -43.59
CA GLY A 330 -9.94 -19.03 -44.58
C GLY A 330 -9.43 -19.22 -46.02
N ALA A 331 -10.32 -19.07 -47.01
CA ALA A 331 -9.96 -19.27 -48.42
C ALA A 331 -9.01 -18.18 -48.99
N SER A 332 -9.16 -16.93 -48.56
CA SER A 332 -8.34 -15.78 -49.01
C SER A 332 -7.71 -14.98 -47.87
N SER A 333 -8.13 -15.21 -46.63
CA SER A 333 -7.65 -14.51 -45.44
C SER A 333 -7.22 -15.49 -44.35
N VAL A 334 -6.27 -15.06 -43.53
CA VAL A 334 -5.82 -15.78 -42.33
C VAL A 334 -6.10 -14.91 -41.13
N PHE A 335 -6.94 -15.41 -40.23
CA PHE A 335 -7.23 -14.75 -38.97
C PHE A 335 -6.24 -15.25 -37.92
N VAL A 336 -5.47 -14.32 -37.34
CA VAL A 336 -4.46 -14.63 -36.32
C VAL A 336 -4.81 -13.87 -35.05
N THR A 337 -5.00 -14.61 -33.96
CA THR A 337 -5.09 -14.07 -32.62
C THR A 337 -3.79 -14.36 -31.88
N THR A 338 -3.10 -13.34 -31.38
CA THR A 338 -1.88 -13.49 -30.59
C THR A 338 -2.15 -13.10 -29.15
N THR A 339 -1.65 -13.91 -28.22
CA THR A 339 -1.51 -13.57 -26.82
C THR A 339 -0.04 -13.25 -26.55
N HIS A 340 0.22 -12.00 -26.18
CA HIS A 340 1.49 -11.51 -25.69
C HIS A 340 1.54 -11.64 -24.17
N TYR A 341 2.70 -12.02 -23.65
CA TYR A 341 2.96 -12.11 -22.22
C TYR A 341 4.40 -11.71 -21.94
N SER A 342 4.60 -10.57 -21.28
CA SER A 342 5.92 -10.13 -20.83
C SER A 342 5.90 -9.77 -19.36
N GLU A 343 6.77 -10.42 -18.59
CA GLU A 343 7.03 -10.08 -17.19
C GLU A 343 8.17 -9.06 -17.11
N GLY A 344 8.03 -8.08 -16.24
CA GLY A 344 9.10 -7.14 -15.97
C GLY A 344 8.91 -6.36 -14.69
N ASP A 345 9.89 -5.53 -14.39
CA ASP A 345 9.97 -4.76 -13.17
C ASP A 345 9.94 -3.26 -13.51
N LEU A 346 9.11 -2.51 -12.78
CA LEU A 346 9.14 -1.05 -12.81
C LEU A 346 10.18 -0.54 -11.81
N THR A 347 11.03 0.37 -12.25
CA THR A 347 12.01 1.03 -11.38
C THR A 347 11.73 2.51 -11.36
N GLN A 348 11.49 3.08 -10.18
CA GLN A 348 11.27 4.51 -10.07
C GLN A 348 12.58 5.22 -9.72
N ILE A 349 13.08 6.00 -10.66
CA ILE A 349 14.31 6.77 -10.54
C ILE A 349 13.94 8.19 -10.13
N ARG A 350 14.47 8.64 -8.99
CA ARG A 350 14.18 9.94 -8.38
C ARG A 350 15.45 10.65 -7.93
N PRO A 351 15.39 11.98 -7.77
CA PRO A 351 16.46 12.72 -7.14
C PRO A 351 16.53 12.48 -5.62
N SER A 352 17.74 12.36 -5.09
CA SER A 352 18.03 12.03 -3.68
C SER A 352 17.48 13.03 -2.67
N TYR A 353 17.36 14.31 -3.00
CA TYR A 353 16.82 15.33 -2.10
C TYR A 353 15.30 15.22 -1.92
N LYS A 354 14.55 14.79 -2.96
CA LYS A 354 13.10 14.57 -2.89
C LYS A 354 12.81 13.43 -1.91
N ASP A 355 13.63 12.41 -2.00
CA ASP A 355 13.67 11.27 -1.11
C ASP A 355 14.01 11.69 0.33
N SER A 356 15.01 12.55 0.52
CA SER A 356 15.36 13.10 1.84
C SER A 356 14.23 13.94 2.46
N TYR A 357 13.55 14.78 1.66
CA TYR A 357 12.42 15.60 2.10
C TYR A 357 11.25 14.73 2.59
N ARG A 358 10.91 13.69 1.82
CA ARG A 358 9.86 12.74 2.20
C ARG A 358 10.22 11.99 3.48
N LEU A 359 11.43 11.45 3.57
CA LEU A 359 11.91 10.80 4.79
C LEU A 359 11.85 11.74 6.02
N GLY A 360 12.18 13.02 5.84
CA GLY A 360 12.05 14.03 6.89
C GLY A 360 10.61 14.17 7.39
N ILE A 361 9.65 14.33 6.47
CA ILE A 361 8.22 14.41 6.83
C ILE A 361 7.76 13.14 7.57
N ILE A 362 8.10 11.97 7.02
CA ILE A 362 7.72 10.67 7.55
C ILE A 362 8.31 10.46 8.95
N GLY A 363 9.56 10.88 9.16
CA GLY A 363 10.23 10.84 10.46
C GLY A 363 9.51 11.68 11.51
N VAL A 364 9.11 12.91 11.16
CA VAL A 364 8.35 13.80 12.06
C VAL A 364 6.99 13.19 12.43
N ILE A 365 6.25 12.67 11.46
CA ILE A 365 4.95 12.02 11.70
C ILE A 365 5.10 10.77 12.57
N THR A 366 6.13 9.95 12.29
CA THR A 366 6.41 8.72 13.04
C THR A 366 6.81 9.03 14.48
N TYR A 367 7.63 10.07 14.69
CA TYR A 367 7.97 10.56 16.01
C TYR A 367 6.71 10.99 16.78
N TYR A 368 5.85 11.82 16.17
CA TYR A 368 4.60 12.26 16.79
C TYR A 368 3.69 11.08 17.19
N ARG A 369 3.56 10.08 16.30
CA ARG A 369 2.80 8.84 16.53
C ARG A 369 3.31 8.06 17.73
N ALA A 370 4.62 7.80 17.73
CA ALA A 370 5.28 7.04 18.78
C ALA A 370 5.12 7.76 20.13
N SER A 371 5.37 9.07 20.18
CA SER A 371 5.38 9.84 21.41
C SER A 371 3.99 10.15 21.98
N SER A 372 3.01 10.44 21.12
CA SER A 372 1.73 11.04 21.51
C SER A 372 0.54 10.09 21.45
N VAL A 373 0.67 8.94 20.77
CA VAL A 373 -0.39 7.94 20.62
C VAL A 373 0.05 6.58 21.16
N TYR A 374 1.15 6.01 20.65
CA TYR A 374 1.53 4.63 20.99
C TYR A 374 2.15 4.51 22.38
N TYR A 375 2.99 5.46 22.81
CA TYR A 375 3.60 5.43 24.13
C TYR A 375 2.58 5.50 25.28
N PRO A 376 1.58 6.41 25.27
CA PRO A 376 0.50 6.40 26.26
C PRO A 376 -0.29 5.06 26.32
N ILE A 377 -0.63 4.49 25.16
CA ILE A 377 -1.32 3.19 25.08
C ILE A 377 -0.46 2.08 25.69
N LEU A 378 0.85 2.07 25.40
CA LEU A 378 1.80 1.12 25.96
C LEU A 378 1.87 1.21 27.48
N LEU A 379 1.89 2.42 28.04
CA LEU A 379 1.90 2.64 29.49
C LEU A 379 0.64 2.09 30.17
N VAL A 380 -0.54 2.25 29.55
CA VAL A 380 -1.78 1.64 30.06
C VAL A 380 -1.72 0.11 29.97
N TYR A 381 -1.23 -0.43 28.86
CA TYR A 381 -1.08 -1.88 28.69
C TYR A 381 -0.19 -2.50 29.77
N LEU A 382 0.98 -1.89 30.05
CA LEU A 382 1.90 -2.33 31.09
C LEU A 382 1.26 -2.32 32.49
N ARG A 383 0.29 -1.43 32.73
CA ARG A 383 -0.44 -1.34 34.00
C ARG A 383 -1.48 -2.45 34.19
N GLN A 384 -2.08 -2.96 33.11
CA GLN A 384 -3.23 -3.89 33.17
C GLN A 384 -2.86 -5.36 33.45
N ARG A 385 -1.59 -5.76 33.27
CA ARG A 385 -1.08 -7.12 33.54
C ARG A 385 -1.93 -8.26 32.92
N GLN A 386 -2.53 -8.04 31.75
CA GLN A 386 -3.34 -9.03 31.02
C GLN A 386 -2.82 -9.28 29.60
N PRO A 387 -3.12 -10.45 28.98
CA PRO A 387 -2.80 -10.69 27.58
C PRO A 387 -3.53 -9.69 26.65
N LEU A 388 -2.80 -9.08 25.71
CA LEU A 388 -3.26 -7.97 24.86
C LEU A 388 -4.60 -8.27 24.16
N PHE A 389 -4.73 -9.41 23.49
CA PHE A 389 -5.96 -9.78 22.78
C PHE A 389 -7.18 -9.96 23.70
N ARG A 390 -6.97 -10.54 24.89
CA ARG A 390 -8.06 -10.74 25.86
C ARG A 390 -8.52 -9.41 26.45
N TRP A 391 -7.58 -8.49 26.65
CA TRP A 391 -7.84 -7.13 27.10
C TRP A 391 -8.61 -6.34 26.02
N LEU A 392 -8.06 -6.24 24.79
CA LEU A 392 -8.67 -5.51 23.68
C LEU A 392 -10.08 -6.03 23.34
N ARG A 393 -10.31 -7.35 23.32
CA ARG A 393 -11.65 -7.90 23.02
C ARG A 393 -12.75 -7.41 23.99
N ARG A 394 -12.38 -7.05 25.22
CA ARG A 394 -13.32 -6.57 26.25
C ARG A 394 -13.40 -5.05 26.32
N ARG A 395 -12.41 -4.35 25.74
CA ARG A 395 -12.08 -2.94 25.99
C ARG A 395 -11.84 -2.12 24.72
N ASN A 396 -12.35 -2.57 23.56
CA ASN A 396 -12.15 -1.90 22.27
C ASN A 396 -13.28 -0.91 21.90
N PHE A 397 -14.23 -0.65 22.80
CA PHE A 397 -15.44 0.10 22.44
C PHE A 397 -15.12 1.57 22.18
N GLY A 398 -15.36 2.01 20.94
CA GLY A 398 -15.13 3.41 20.56
C GLY A 398 -13.66 3.80 20.39
N LEU A 399 -12.73 2.85 20.48
CA LEU A 399 -11.31 3.14 20.28
C LEU A 399 -11.02 3.40 18.80
N VAL A 400 -10.92 4.67 18.41
CA VAL A 400 -10.48 5.08 17.07
C VAL A 400 -9.02 5.52 17.15
N LEU A 401 -8.10 4.62 16.76
CA LEU A 401 -6.68 4.98 16.72
C LEU A 401 -6.42 6.11 15.72
N HIS A 402 -5.47 6.97 16.06
CA HIS A 402 -5.10 8.20 15.32
C HIS A 402 -6.19 9.26 15.24
N LYS A 403 -7.25 9.18 16.06
CA LYS A 403 -8.20 10.30 16.24
C LYS A 403 -7.47 11.61 16.55
N ARG A 404 -6.45 11.54 17.41
CA ARG A 404 -5.61 12.70 17.75
C ARG A 404 -4.86 13.34 16.59
N GLU A 405 -4.38 12.56 15.62
CA GLU A 405 -3.70 13.11 14.42
C GLU A 405 -4.65 13.94 13.58
N ARG A 406 -5.91 13.49 13.50
CA ARG A 406 -6.93 14.15 12.69
C ARG A 406 -7.41 15.49 13.28
N HIS A 407 -7.07 15.77 14.54
CA HIS A 407 -7.33 17.05 15.19
C HIS A 407 -6.12 18.00 15.16
N ASN A 408 -4.95 17.50 14.73
CA ASN A 408 -3.73 18.29 14.66
C ASN A 408 -3.49 18.80 13.23
N LEU A 409 -3.73 20.10 13.04
CA LEU A 409 -3.63 20.75 11.73
C LEU A 409 -2.21 20.68 11.14
N PHE A 410 -1.17 20.76 11.97
CA PHE A 410 0.22 20.66 11.50
C PHE A 410 0.55 19.25 11.01
N ILE A 411 0.11 18.22 11.72
CA ILE A 411 0.32 16.83 11.29
C ILE A 411 -0.48 16.53 10.01
N LEU A 412 -1.72 17.00 9.90
CA LEU A 412 -2.50 16.84 8.68
C LEU A 412 -1.90 17.61 7.49
N LEU A 413 -1.30 18.78 7.73
CA LEU A 413 -0.55 19.49 6.71
C LEU A 413 0.65 18.67 6.23
N LEU A 414 1.43 18.10 7.15
CA LEU A 414 2.56 17.23 6.82
C LEU A 414 2.12 15.97 6.05
N LEU A 415 1.02 15.32 6.47
CA LEU A 415 0.43 14.18 5.77
C LEU A 415 -0.09 14.55 4.37
N THR A 416 -0.64 15.76 4.21
CA THR A 416 -1.08 16.30 2.92
C THR A 416 0.11 16.56 1.99
N LEU A 417 1.19 17.16 2.51
CA LEU A 417 2.43 17.38 1.76
C LEU A 417 3.10 16.05 1.37
N GLU A 418 3.07 15.05 2.26
CA GLU A 418 3.53 13.70 1.93
C GLU A 418 2.68 13.09 0.83
N ALA A 419 1.34 13.18 0.90
CA ALA A 419 0.46 12.67 -0.13
C ALA A 419 0.72 13.32 -1.51
N PHE A 420 0.96 14.64 -1.56
CA PHE A 420 1.33 15.33 -2.78
C PHE A 420 2.71 14.91 -3.30
N ALA A 421 3.71 14.80 -2.43
CA ALA A 421 5.05 14.35 -2.80
C ALA A 421 5.08 12.88 -3.25
N SER A 422 4.13 12.08 -2.77
CA SER A 422 3.95 10.65 -3.07
C SER A 422 2.97 10.38 -4.23
N THR A 423 2.51 11.40 -4.95
CA THR A 423 1.52 11.23 -6.05
C THR A 423 1.97 10.18 -7.06
N GLU A 424 3.24 10.20 -7.46
CA GLU A 424 3.79 9.24 -8.42
C GLU A 424 3.79 7.81 -7.86
N ASP A 425 4.10 7.62 -6.57
CA ASP A 425 3.98 6.30 -5.91
C ASP A 425 2.56 5.79 -5.96
N VAL A 426 1.59 6.66 -5.66
CA VAL A 426 0.17 6.30 -5.67
C VAL A 426 -0.25 5.88 -7.07
N VAL A 427 0.16 6.60 -8.11
CA VAL A 427 -0.11 6.23 -9.51
C VAL A 427 0.49 4.86 -9.83
N MET A 428 1.75 4.62 -9.44
CA MET A 428 2.41 3.33 -9.64
C MET A 428 1.64 2.20 -8.92
N TYR A 429 1.22 2.41 -7.68
CA TYR A 429 0.44 1.42 -6.93
C TYR A 429 -0.91 1.15 -7.59
N CYS A 430 -1.60 2.17 -8.09
CA CYS A 430 -2.85 2.00 -8.82
C CYS A 430 -2.67 1.11 -10.06
N GLN A 431 -1.63 1.35 -10.86
CA GLN A 431 -1.33 0.54 -12.04
C GLN A 431 -0.94 -0.89 -11.66
N GLN A 432 -0.11 -1.05 -10.64
CA GLN A 432 0.34 -2.37 -10.19
C GLN A 432 -0.79 -3.21 -9.60
N VAL A 433 -1.75 -2.61 -8.91
CA VAL A 433 -2.92 -3.33 -8.40
C VAL A 433 -3.73 -3.96 -9.54
N ILE A 434 -3.71 -3.35 -10.73
CA ILE A 434 -4.43 -3.83 -11.92
C ILE A 434 -3.59 -4.79 -12.76
N TYR A 435 -2.31 -4.49 -12.97
CA TYR A 435 -1.44 -5.24 -13.88
C TYR A 435 -0.54 -6.29 -13.21
N ALA A 436 -0.43 -6.32 -11.87
CA ALA A 436 0.43 -7.28 -11.18
C ALA A 436 -0.36 -8.43 -10.55
N GLY A 437 0.11 -9.66 -10.79
CA GLY A 437 -0.26 -10.85 -10.00
C GLY A 437 0.41 -10.89 -8.63
N SER A 438 0.29 -9.80 -7.85
CA SER A 438 0.93 -9.71 -6.54
C SER A 438 0.31 -10.64 -5.50
N SER A 439 1.10 -11.11 -4.52
CA SER A 439 0.56 -11.87 -3.39
C SER A 439 -0.48 -11.05 -2.62
N LEU A 440 -1.45 -11.71 -1.97
CA LEU A 440 -2.51 -11.02 -1.22
C LEU A 440 -1.97 -9.99 -0.20
N THR A 441 -0.83 -10.29 0.43
CA THR A 441 -0.16 -9.38 1.37
C THR A 441 0.39 -8.14 0.68
N GLN A 442 1.04 -8.30 -0.48
CA GLN A 442 1.54 -7.15 -1.27
C GLN A 442 0.39 -6.31 -1.82
N LEU A 443 -0.69 -6.96 -2.28
CA LEU A 443 -1.89 -6.28 -2.74
C LEU A 443 -2.51 -5.44 -1.63
N ALA A 444 -2.63 -5.99 -0.43
CA ALA A 444 -3.11 -5.25 0.75
C ALA A 444 -2.21 -4.03 1.04
N LEU A 445 -0.88 -4.18 1.05
CA LEU A 445 0.03 -3.06 1.29
C LEU A 445 -0.05 -1.96 0.21
N LYS A 446 -0.28 -2.34 -1.06
CA LYS A 446 -0.51 -1.39 -2.16
C LYS A 446 -1.81 -0.62 -1.97
N TYR A 447 -2.93 -1.30 -1.73
CA TYR A 447 -4.21 -0.63 -1.45
C TYR A 447 -4.14 0.31 -0.26
N MET A 448 -3.47 -0.12 0.82
CA MET A 448 -3.28 0.73 1.99
C MET A 448 -2.38 1.94 1.68
N SER A 449 -1.39 1.80 0.78
CA SER A 449 -0.56 2.94 0.36
C SER A 449 -1.32 3.92 -0.54
N ILE A 450 -2.27 3.45 -1.36
CA ILE A 450 -3.17 4.31 -2.15
C ILE A 450 -4.08 5.14 -1.23
N THR A 451 -4.49 4.63 -0.06
CA THR A 451 -5.36 5.37 0.88
C THR A 451 -4.79 6.67 1.44
N ARG A 452 -3.51 6.96 1.23
CA ARG A 452 -2.90 8.25 1.63
C ARG A 452 -3.56 9.46 0.98
N ILE A 453 -4.22 9.29 -0.17
CA ILE A 453 -4.98 10.38 -0.82
C ILE A 453 -6.19 10.88 0.00
N ILE A 454 -6.53 10.20 1.10
CA ILE A 454 -7.58 10.63 2.04
C ILE A 454 -7.07 11.76 2.96
N TRP A 455 -5.77 11.88 3.21
CA TRP A 455 -5.23 12.89 4.12
C TRP A 455 -5.49 14.34 3.69
N PRO A 456 -5.34 14.70 2.40
CA PRO A 456 -5.75 16.02 1.90
C PRO A 456 -7.23 16.32 2.16
N CYS A 457 -8.13 15.33 2.06
CA CYS A 457 -9.54 15.49 2.41
C CYS A 457 -9.71 15.78 3.92
N ALA A 458 -9.02 15.04 4.77
CA ALA A 458 -9.05 15.24 6.22
C ALA A 458 -8.56 16.64 6.61
N PHE A 459 -7.51 17.14 5.95
CA PHE A 459 -7.00 18.50 6.14
C PHE A 459 -8.04 19.55 5.76
N LEU A 460 -8.69 19.42 4.59
CA LEU A 460 -9.74 20.35 4.16
C LEU A 460 -10.94 20.34 5.11
N LEU A 461 -11.38 19.18 5.57
CA LEU A 461 -12.47 19.04 6.54
C LEU A 461 -12.12 19.70 7.87
N LEU A 462 -10.90 19.51 8.40
CA LEU A 462 -10.47 20.16 9.63
C LEU A 462 -10.38 21.68 9.45
N LEU A 463 -9.83 22.15 8.32
CA LEU A 463 -9.75 23.57 8.01
C LEU A 463 -11.14 24.21 7.94
N ALA A 464 -12.08 23.56 7.25
CA ALA A 464 -13.47 24.00 7.19
C ALA A 464 -14.13 24.03 8.58
N SER A 465 -13.90 23.00 9.40
CA SER A 465 -14.38 22.94 10.78
C SER A 465 -13.87 24.11 11.63
N ARG A 466 -12.57 24.42 11.54
CA ARG A 466 -11.96 25.56 12.25
C ARG A 466 -12.47 26.91 11.74
N LEU A 467 -12.69 27.05 10.43
CA LEU A 467 -13.30 28.27 9.89
C LEU A 467 -14.72 28.43 10.41
N VAL A 468 -15.52 27.36 10.43
CA VAL A 468 -16.88 27.37 11.02
C VAL A 468 -16.84 27.72 12.50
N GLU A 469 -15.91 27.17 13.27
CA GLU A 469 -15.72 27.50 14.68
C GLU A 469 -15.43 28.99 14.89
N VAL A 470 -14.57 29.57 14.05
CA VAL A 470 -14.20 31.00 14.11
C VAL A 470 -15.39 31.90 13.75
N PHE A 471 -16.16 31.56 12.71
CA PHE A 471 -17.25 32.42 12.21
C PHE A 471 -18.59 32.22 12.92
N LEU A 472 -18.93 30.99 13.32
CA LEU A 472 -20.24 30.60 13.86
C LEU A 472 -20.19 30.16 15.32
N GLY A 473 -19.00 30.09 15.91
CA GLY A 473 -18.76 29.74 17.30
C GLY A 473 -18.50 28.25 17.55
N PRO A 474 -17.92 27.90 18.72
CA PRO A 474 -17.46 26.54 19.04
C PRO A 474 -18.59 25.52 19.18
N LYS A 475 -19.83 25.98 19.36
CA LYS A 475 -21.03 25.11 19.43
C LYS A 475 -21.44 24.54 18.08
N ARG A 476 -20.83 24.98 16.98
CA ARG A 476 -21.09 24.48 15.62
C ARG A 476 -19.87 23.80 15.00
N ALA A 477 -18.80 23.60 15.78
CA ALA A 477 -17.62 22.85 15.35
C ALA A 477 -17.99 21.36 15.29
N PHE A 478 -17.60 20.68 14.22
CA PHE A 478 -17.98 19.29 13.94
C PHE A 478 -16.75 18.37 13.83
N ALA A 479 -16.89 17.12 14.25
CA ALA A 479 -15.84 16.09 14.27
C ALA A 479 -15.82 15.26 12.97
N MET A 480 -15.71 15.92 11.81
CA MET A 480 -15.93 15.32 10.48
C MET A 480 -14.86 14.33 9.97
N SER A 481 -13.69 14.27 10.62
CA SER A 481 -12.57 13.45 10.13
C SER A 481 -12.73 11.95 10.41
N GLU A 482 -13.70 11.56 11.23
CA GLU A 482 -13.90 10.15 11.62
C GLU A 482 -14.57 9.33 10.52
N ASP A 483 -15.65 9.87 9.93
CA ASP A 483 -16.47 9.19 8.93
C ASP A 483 -15.86 9.21 7.52
N LEU A 484 -14.88 10.08 7.29
CA LEU A 484 -14.13 10.16 6.04
C LEU A 484 -13.49 8.82 5.66
N PHE A 485 -12.98 8.05 6.62
CA PHE A 485 -12.39 6.75 6.32
C PHE A 485 -13.44 5.71 5.94
N LEU A 486 -14.64 5.77 6.55
CA LEU A 486 -15.73 4.86 6.24
C LEU A 486 -16.29 5.10 4.82
N LEU A 487 -16.45 6.38 4.45
CA LEU A 487 -17.00 6.78 3.16
C LEU A 487 -15.95 6.81 2.03
N GLY A 488 -14.73 7.26 2.36
CA GLY A 488 -13.65 7.45 1.40
C GLY A 488 -12.91 6.16 1.04
N ALA A 489 -12.59 5.30 2.01
CA ALA A 489 -11.78 4.11 1.75
C ALA A 489 -12.36 3.16 0.69
N PRO A 490 -13.69 2.87 0.66
CA PRO A 490 -14.27 2.03 -0.40
C PRO A 490 -14.08 2.61 -1.81
N VAL A 491 -14.24 3.94 -1.96
CA VAL A 491 -14.01 4.63 -3.24
C VAL A 491 -12.55 4.53 -3.65
N VAL A 492 -11.63 4.71 -2.69
CA VAL A 492 -10.19 4.62 -2.93
C VAL A 492 -9.76 3.19 -3.29
N TRP A 493 -10.37 2.17 -2.73
CA TRP A 493 -10.02 0.78 -3.04
C TRP A 493 -10.62 0.28 -4.35
N ILE A 494 -11.84 0.70 -4.71
CA ILE A 494 -12.54 0.14 -5.87
C ILE A 494 -12.35 1.01 -7.11
N TYR A 495 -12.57 2.32 -7.00
CA TYR A 495 -12.67 3.21 -8.15
C TYR A 495 -11.34 3.82 -8.57
N ILE A 496 -10.58 4.34 -7.60
CA ILE A 496 -9.36 5.11 -7.87
C ILE A 496 -8.31 4.32 -8.69
N PRO A 497 -8.00 3.04 -8.41
CA PRO A 497 -7.00 2.31 -9.20
C PRO A 497 -7.39 2.20 -10.67
N ILE A 498 -8.66 1.91 -10.95
CA ILE A 498 -9.19 1.77 -12.31
C ILE A 498 -9.15 3.12 -13.03
N TYR A 499 -9.61 4.18 -12.38
CA TYR A 499 -9.60 5.53 -12.93
C TYR A 499 -8.17 6.01 -13.25
N VAL A 500 -7.26 5.90 -12.28
CA VAL A 500 -5.87 6.33 -12.42
C VAL A 500 -5.13 5.50 -13.45
N THR A 501 -5.43 4.20 -13.58
CA THR A 501 -4.77 3.37 -14.60
C THR A 501 -5.24 3.74 -15.99
N ASN A 502 -6.54 3.94 -16.20
CA ASN A 502 -7.10 4.37 -17.49
C ASN A 502 -6.60 5.76 -17.91
N GLN A 503 -6.52 6.71 -16.97
CA GLN A 503 -5.99 8.06 -17.23
C GLN A 503 -4.46 8.09 -17.30
N GLY A 504 -3.78 7.36 -16.42
CA GLY A 504 -2.32 7.34 -16.34
C GLY A 504 -1.65 6.85 -17.61
N MET A 505 -2.26 5.88 -18.29
CA MET A 505 -1.79 5.46 -19.62
C MET A 505 -1.78 6.63 -20.62
N SER A 506 -2.80 7.49 -20.64
CA SER A 506 -2.83 8.63 -21.56
C SER A 506 -1.92 9.79 -21.13
N LEU A 507 -1.62 9.91 -19.83
CA LEU A 507 -0.86 11.03 -19.28
C LEU A 507 0.67 10.85 -19.35
N PHE A 508 1.14 9.62 -19.25
CA PHE A 508 2.56 9.36 -19.00
C PHE A 508 3.27 8.58 -20.10
N GLN A 509 2.53 8.15 -21.12
CA GLN A 509 3.09 7.34 -22.17
C GLN A 509 3.50 8.24 -23.33
N GLY A 510 4.82 8.48 -23.43
CA GLY A 510 5.46 9.14 -24.56
C GLY A 510 5.53 8.20 -25.76
N TYR A 511 4.36 7.81 -26.27
CA TYR A 511 4.30 6.93 -27.43
C TYR A 511 4.90 7.60 -28.66
N ARG A 512 5.58 6.80 -29.46
CA ARG A 512 6.10 7.20 -30.75
C ARG A 512 6.07 6.02 -31.71
N TRP A 513 5.87 6.32 -32.99
CA TRP A 513 6.14 5.38 -34.07
C TRP A 513 7.64 5.25 -34.32
N THR A 514 8.13 4.02 -34.26
CA THR A 514 9.51 3.64 -34.56
C THR A 514 9.52 2.61 -35.68
N GLY A 515 10.51 2.68 -36.56
CA GLY A 515 10.71 1.72 -37.65
C GLY A 515 9.95 2.00 -38.94
N ALA A 516 10.57 1.65 -40.07
CA ALA A 516 10.01 1.76 -41.41
C ALA A 516 9.53 0.41 -41.95
N ILE A 517 10.16 -0.69 -41.51
CA ILE A 517 9.84 -2.07 -41.89
C ILE A 517 9.13 -2.79 -40.75
N VAL A 518 9.57 -2.61 -39.51
CA VAL A 518 8.88 -3.09 -38.31
C VAL A 518 8.21 -1.88 -37.66
N SER A 519 7.10 -1.45 -38.26
CA SER A 519 6.37 -0.29 -37.76
C SER A 519 5.81 -0.60 -36.37
N HIS A 520 6.34 0.08 -35.35
CA HIS A 520 6.06 -0.20 -33.95
C HIS A 520 5.65 1.07 -33.23
N TYR A 521 4.47 1.06 -32.59
CA TYR A 521 4.02 2.14 -31.72
C TYR A 521 4.19 1.73 -30.28
N ALA A 522 5.18 2.28 -29.60
CA ALA A 522 5.41 2.01 -28.20
C ALA A 522 5.88 3.24 -27.46
N ASN A 523 5.79 3.16 -26.13
CA ASN A 523 6.30 4.18 -25.25
C ASN A 523 7.84 4.17 -25.33
N SER A 524 8.44 5.35 -25.43
CA SER A 524 9.84 5.55 -25.83
C SER A 524 10.52 6.51 -24.88
N ILE A 525 11.76 6.25 -24.45
CA ILE A 525 12.59 7.16 -23.61
C ILE A 525 12.76 8.53 -24.27
N LEU A 526 12.82 8.56 -25.60
CA LEU A 526 13.04 9.79 -26.33
C LEU A 526 11.87 10.77 -26.20
N ASN A 527 10.63 10.28 -26.24
CA ASN A 527 9.43 11.14 -26.24
C ASN A 527 8.79 11.31 -24.85
N VAL A 528 9.40 10.77 -23.81
CA VAL A 528 8.95 10.86 -22.41
C VAL A 528 8.74 12.30 -21.95
N TYR A 529 9.60 13.20 -22.43
CA TYR A 529 9.58 14.63 -22.06
C TYR A 529 8.42 15.40 -22.68
N GLY A 530 7.90 14.93 -23.83
CA GLY A 530 6.85 15.64 -24.56
C GLY A 530 5.58 15.82 -23.75
N THR A 531 5.35 14.95 -22.76
CA THR A 531 4.15 14.94 -21.91
C THR A 531 4.47 15.08 -20.42
N GLN A 532 5.64 15.61 -20.05
CA GLN A 532 5.98 15.82 -18.65
C GLN A 532 5.01 16.80 -17.99
N ILE A 533 4.45 16.38 -16.84
CA ILE A 533 3.54 17.19 -16.04
C ILE A 533 4.17 17.41 -14.67
N ASN A 534 3.95 18.60 -14.10
CA ASN A 534 4.35 18.89 -12.73
C ASN A 534 3.64 17.94 -11.75
N CYS A 535 4.36 17.35 -10.79
CA CYS A 535 3.80 16.44 -9.78
C CYS A 535 2.55 17.00 -9.05
N LEU A 536 2.53 18.30 -8.73
CA LEU A 536 1.36 18.93 -8.10
C LEU A 536 0.19 19.07 -9.08
N THR A 537 0.45 19.48 -10.33
CA THR A 537 -0.56 19.52 -11.39
C THR A 537 -1.13 18.12 -11.65
N LEU A 538 -0.28 17.11 -11.62
CA LEU A 538 -0.67 15.72 -11.75
C LEU A 538 -1.62 15.30 -10.62
N TYR A 539 -1.29 15.64 -9.37
CA TYR A 539 -2.17 15.36 -8.23
C TYR A 539 -3.56 15.95 -8.46
N PHE A 540 -3.63 17.23 -8.82
CA PHE A 540 -4.94 17.88 -9.04
C PHE A 540 -5.70 17.28 -10.23
N LYS A 541 -5.00 16.89 -11.30
CA LYS A 541 -5.61 16.27 -12.48
C LYS A 541 -6.21 14.89 -12.17
N LEU A 542 -5.55 14.10 -11.33
CA LEU A 542 -5.98 12.74 -11.00
C LEU A 542 -6.87 12.65 -9.75
N PHE A 543 -6.54 13.40 -8.70
CA PHE A 543 -7.14 13.26 -7.37
C PHE A 543 -7.85 14.53 -6.87
N GLY A 544 -7.73 15.66 -7.57
CA GLY A 544 -8.32 16.93 -7.16
C GLY A 544 -9.85 16.86 -7.01
N TYR A 545 -10.54 16.31 -8.00
CA TYR A 545 -12.00 16.11 -7.95
C TYR A 545 -12.42 15.19 -6.80
N PHE A 546 -11.70 14.08 -6.60
CA PHE A 546 -11.95 13.17 -5.49
C PHE A 546 -11.80 13.91 -4.14
N THR A 547 -10.74 14.71 -4.00
CA THR A 547 -10.44 15.44 -2.75
C THR A 547 -11.59 16.39 -2.38
N ILE A 548 -12.10 17.15 -3.35
CA ILE A 548 -13.19 18.12 -3.14
C ILE A 548 -14.52 17.38 -2.92
N LEU A 549 -14.88 16.45 -3.80
CA LEU A 549 -16.17 15.76 -3.76
C LEU A 549 -16.29 14.88 -2.52
N SER A 550 -15.23 14.18 -2.14
CA SER A 550 -15.21 13.35 -0.93
C SER A 550 -15.37 14.21 0.32
N SER A 551 -14.68 15.36 0.40
CA SER A 551 -14.84 16.29 1.51
C SER A 551 -16.26 16.86 1.58
N ALA A 552 -16.81 17.31 0.44
CA ALA A 552 -18.17 17.85 0.38
C ALA A 552 -19.24 16.81 0.70
N ALA A 553 -19.12 15.58 0.18
CA ALA A 553 -20.05 14.49 0.46
C ALA A 553 -20.00 14.09 1.93
N THR A 554 -18.80 14.00 2.54
CA THR A 554 -18.64 13.68 3.97
C THR A 554 -19.32 14.77 4.82
N PHE A 555 -19.11 16.05 4.47
CA PHE A 555 -19.78 17.17 5.14
C PHE A 555 -21.31 17.08 5.03
N LEU A 556 -21.86 16.81 3.84
CA LEU A 556 -23.31 16.72 3.64
C LEU A 556 -23.94 15.53 4.38
N VAL A 557 -23.31 14.36 4.31
CA VAL A 557 -23.79 13.16 5.01
C VAL A 557 -23.83 13.38 6.52
N ASP A 558 -22.81 14.06 7.06
CA ASP A 558 -22.75 14.40 8.48
C ASP A 558 -23.85 15.38 8.90
N VAL A 559 -24.08 16.45 8.11
CA VAL A 559 -25.19 17.40 8.36
C VAL A 559 -26.54 16.68 8.37
N VAL A 560 -26.77 15.76 7.42
CA VAL A 560 -28.01 14.95 7.37
C VAL A 560 -28.08 14.02 8.58
N TRP A 561 -26.97 13.39 8.96
CA TRP A 561 -26.92 12.48 10.10
C TRP A 561 -27.23 13.19 11.42
N HIS A 562 -26.64 14.38 11.66
CA HIS A 562 -26.94 15.23 12.80
C HIS A 562 -28.41 15.69 12.81
N ALA A 563 -28.96 16.03 11.64
CA ALA A 563 -30.35 16.42 11.52
C ALA A 563 -31.32 15.27 11.85
N VAL A 564 -31.00 14.03 11.45
CA VAL A 564 -31.85 12.85 11.65
C VAL A 564 -31.72 12.28 13.05
N THR A 565 -30.51 12.19 13.60
CA THR A 565 -30.27 11.51 14.88
C THR A 565 -30.34 12.44 16.10
N HIS A 566 -30.40 13.76 15.89
CA HIS A 566 -30.27 14.78 16.93
C HIS A 566 -29.07 14.55 17.87
N SER A 567 -28.04 13.84 17.38
CA SER A 567 -26.87 13.45 18.16
C SER A 567 -25.61 13.99 17.48
N SER A 568 -24.66 14.50 18.25
CA SER A 568 -23.34 14.97 17.76
C SER A 568 -22.34 13.82 17.53
N ASN A 569 -22.81 12.57 17.44
CA ASN A 569 -21.94 11.41 17.28
C ASN A 569 -21.68 11.13 15.80
N SER A 570 -20.41 10.81 15.47
CA SER A 570 -20.05 10.27 14.15
C SER A 570 -20.78 8.95 13.87
N ILE A 571 -20.95 8.63 12.60
CA ILE A 571 -21.58 7.38 12.14
C ILE A 571 -20.75 6.19 12.63
N LEU A 572 -19.43 6.29 12.54
CA LEU A 572 -18.50 5.25 12.97
C LEU A 572 -18.64 4.95 14.47
N VAL A 573 -18.68 5.98 15.31
CA VAL A 573 -18.89 5.80 16.76
C VAL A 573 -20.25 5.18 17.04
N SER A 574 -21.29 5.60 16.33
CA SER A 574 -22.64 5.06 16.47
C SER A 574 -22.72 3.57 16.11
N LEU A 575 -22.13 3.16 14.98
CA LEU A 575 -22.02 1.76 14.57
C LEU A 575 -21.22 0.91 15.57
N MET A 576 -20.09 1.42 16.06
CA MET A 576 -19.25 0.73 17.04
C MET A 576 -19.94 0.63 18.43
N SER A 577 -20.98 1.44 18.67
CA SER A 577 -21.71 1.51 19.93
C SER A 577 -22.91 0.56 20.06
N LEU A 578 -23.27 -0.15 18.97
CA LEU A 578 -24.49 -0.98 18.82
C LEU A 578 -24.68 -2.08 19.88
N ARG A 579 -23.65 -2.48 20.64
CA ARG A 579 -23.80 -3.45 21.74
C ARG A 579 -24.63 -2.95 22.94
N LEU A 580 -24.88 -1.66 23.07
CA LEU A 580 -25.51 -1.07 24.27
C LEU A 580 -26.89 -0.44 24.05
N ALA A 581 -27.50 -0.59 22.87
CA ALA A 581 -28.84 -0.07 22.57
C ALA A 581 -29.96 -0.89 23.24
N LYS A 582 -29.87 -1.14 24.55
CA LYS A 582 -31.00 -1.63 25.36
C LYS A 582 -31.50 -0.65 26.41
N GLU A 583 -30.76 0.40 26.76
CA GLU A 583 -31.31 1.47 27.60
C GLU A 583 -30.84 2.84 27.11
N PRO A 584 -31.76 3.81 26.90
CA PRO A 584 -31.39 5.19 26.64
C PRO A 584 -30.78 5.75 27.93
N VAL A 585 -29.46 5.89 27.95
CA VAL A 585 -28.76 6.63 29.01
C VAL A 585 -29.17 8.10 28.87
N ASP A 586 -29.94 8.60 29.84
CA ASP A 586 -30.38 9.98 29.90
C ASP A 586 -29.14 10.91 29.92
N PRO A 587 -28.93 11.79 28.92
CA PRO A 587 -27.75 12.64 28.83
C PRO A 587 -27.62 13.61 30.00
N LYS A 588 -28.69 13.85 30.77
CA LYS A 588 -28.65 14.67 32.00
C LYS A 588 -28.18 13.90 33.24
N ALA A 589 -28.19 12.57 33.22
CA ALA A 589 -27.87 11.74 34.37
C ALA A 589 -26.38 11.35 34.49
N VAL A 590 -25.56 11.62 33.46
CA VAL A 590 -24.14 11.23 33.42
C VAL A 590 -23.26 12.46 33.14
N THR A 591 -23.04 13.27 34.17
CA THR A 591 -21.94 14.25 34.16
C THR A 591 -20.77 13.65 34.95
N SER A 592 -19.84 12.98 34.26
CA SER A 592 -18.57 12.53 34.85
C SER A 592 -17.77 13.75 35.33
N ASN A 593 -17.04 13.63 36.44
CA ASN A 593 -16.23 14.74 36.96
C ASN A 593 -15.12 15.10 35.97
N LEU A 594 -14.59 14.10 35.26
CA LEU A 594 -13.66 14.29 34.15
C LEU A 594 -14.24 15.17 33.03
N HIS A 595 -15.54 15.08 32.71
CA HIS A 595 -16.15 15.89 31.65
C HIS A 595 -16.10 17.38 32.00
N LYS A 596 -16.38 17.74 33.26
CA LYS A 596 -16.25 19.12 33.76
C LYS A 596 -14.80 19.59 33.74
N VAL A 597 -13.87 18.74 34.18
CA VAL A 597 -12.44 19.05 34.18
C VAL A 597 -11.91 19.34 32.78
N LEU A 598 -12.33 18.57 31.76
CA LEU A 598 -11.91 18.81 30.37
C LEU A 598 -12.48 20.10 29.79
N MET A 599 -13.74 20.42 30.12
CA MET A 599 -14.41 21.66 29.73
C MET A 599 -13.76 22.90 30.34
N GLU A 600 -13.41 22.81 31.61
CA GLU A 600 -12.85 23.91 32.40
C GLU A 600 -11.32 24.00 32.29
N SER A 601 -10.68 23.08 31.57
CA SER A 601 -9.23 23.11 31.36
C SER A 601 -8.78 24.28 30.48
N THR A 602 -7.52 24.69 30.62
CA THR A 602 -6.83 25.68 29.76
C THR A 602 -6.83 25.27 28.29
N HIS A 603 -6.93 23.97 27.99
CA HIS A 603 -7.10 23.44 26.64
C HIS A 603 -8.50 23.66 26.03
N ARG A 604 -9.49 24.09 26.84
CA ARG A 604 -10.86 24.45 26.43
C ARG A 604 -11.46 23.47 25.41
N MET A 605 -11.54 22.20 25.79
CA MET A 605 -12.13 21.20 24.89
C MET A 605 -13.61 21.52 24.65
N ALA A 606 -14.05 21.44 23.39
CA ALA A 606 -15.45 21.67 23.07
C ALA A 606 -16.33 20.63 23.80
N PRO A 607 -17.52 21.02 24.30
CA PRO A 607 -18.36 20.14 25.11
C PRO A 607 -18.72 18.83 24.43
N GLU A 608 -18.89 18.85 23.12
CA GLU A 608 -19.21 17.65 22.35
C GLU A 608 -18.02 16.70 22.25
N ILE A 609 -16.81 17.24 22.08
CA ILE A 609 -15.56 16.47 22.04
C ILE A 609 -15.26 15.89 23.42
N ALA A 610 -15.39 16.71 24.48
CA ALA A 610 -15.22 16.26 25.86
C ALA A 610 -16.23 15.14 26.18
N LEU A 611 -17.49 15.25 25.74
CA LEU A 611 -18.53 14.25 25.97
C LEU A 611 -18.26 12.95 25.20
N GLN A 612 -17.68 13.03 23.99
CA GLN A 612 -17.22 11.85 23.25
C GLN A 612 -16.01 11.19 23.91
N MET A 613 -15.04 11.96 24.39
CA MET A 613 -13.83 11.46 25.06
C MET A 613 -14.16 10.79 26.41
N THR A 614 -15.08 11.36 27.18
CA THR A 614 -15.53 10.82 28.47
C THR A 614 -16.64 9.78 28.35
N ARG A 615 -17.06 9.44 27.13
CA ARG A 615 -18.03 8.36 26.88
C ARG A 615 -17.30 7.02 26.76
N ALA A 616 -17.24 6.26 27.86
CA ALA A 616 -17.20 4.79 27.84
C ALA A 616 -17.66 4.30 29.22
N LYS A 617 -18.64 3.40 29.42
CA LYS A 617 -18.95 2.05 28.87
C LYS A 617 -18.20 0.88 29.55
N VAL A 618 -18.23 0.85 30.88
CA VAL A 618 -18.10 -0.39 31.68
C VAL A 618 -19.30 -0.51 32.64
N PRO A 619 -20.37 -1.27 32.32
CA PRO A 619 -21.38 -1.62 33.33
C PRO A 619 -20.73 -2.57 34.34
N PRO A 620 -20.80 -2.35 35.67
CA PRO A 620 -21.71 -1.46 36.43
C PRO A 620 -21.08 -0.17 37.02
N LEU A 621 -19.86 0.22 36.64
CA LEU A 621 -19.06 1.21 37.39
C LEU A 621 -19.02 2.64 36.79
N MET A 622 -19.57 2.86 35.59
CA MET A 622 -19.62 4.19 34.93
C MET A 622 -18.25 4.89 34.78
N LEU A 623 -17.14 4.13 34.70
CA LEU A 623 -15.79 4.66 34.55
C LEU A 623 -15.41 4.87 33.07
N CYS A 624 -14.79 6.01 32.76
CA CYS A 624 -14.12 6.30 31.50
C CYS A 624 -12.97 5.30 31.26
N GLU A 625 -12.95 4.69 30.09
CA GLU A 625 -11.98 3.66 29.72
C GLU A 625 -10.57 4.23 29.50
N SER A 626 -9.61 3.75 30.28
CA SER A 626 -8.19 4.14 30.21
C SER A 626 -7.58 4.02 28.82
N LEU A 627 -7.97 3.02 28.03
CA LEU A 627 -7.44 2.82 26.69
C LEU A 627 -7.90 3.91 25.71
N ASN A 628 -9.16 4.35 25.81
CA ASN A 628 -9.68 5.43 24.97
C ASN A 628 -9.00 6.77 25.33
N LEU A 629 -8.88 7.06 26.62
CA LEU A 629 -8.14 8.24 27.12
C LEU A 629 -6.67 8.21 26.68
N ALA A 630 -6.00 7.06 26.76
CA ALA A 630 -4.62 6.94 26.29
C ALA A 630 -4.48 7.12 24.77
N SER A 631 -5.50 6.80 23.97
CA SER A 631 -5.46 7.03 22.52
C SER A 631 -5.56 8.51 22.12
N GLU A 632 -6.17 9.33 22.98
CA GLU A 632 -6.12 10.79 22.93
C GLU A 632 -4.85 11.36 23.60
N GLY A 633 -4.00 10.45 24.11
CA GLY A 633 -2.71 10.67 24.75
C GLY A 633 -2.76 11.37 26.10
N PHE A 634 -3.82 11.09 26.86
CA PHE A 634 -3.80 11.30 28.30
C PHE A 634 -2.87 10.30 28.99
N VAL A 635 -2.09 10.79 29.94
CA VAL A 635 -1.15 10.02 30.77
C VAL A 635 -1.31 10.42 32.24
N CYS A 636 -0.85 9.57 33.15
CA CYS A 636 -0.78 9.91 34.57
C CYS A 636 0.66 10.29 34.91
N LEU A 637 0.86 11.51 35.44
CA LEU A 637 2.15 11.94 35.99
C LEU A 637 2.13 11.77 37.50
N ALA A 638 3.11 11.06 38.06
CA ALA A 638 3.29 10.94 39.50
C ALA A 638 4.42 11.85 39.97
N TYR A 639 4.06 12.84 40.78
CA TYR A 639 4.97 13.77 41.47
C TYR A 639 5.04 13.37 42.94
N GLY A 640 5.95 12.45 43.27
CA GLY A 640 6.01 11.86 44.61
C GLY A 640 4.72 11.09 44.92
N GLY A 641 3.95 11.55 45.91
CA GLY A 641 2.65 10.96 46.29
C GLY A 641 1.44 11.51 45.53
N VAL A 642 1.61 12.54 44.69
CA VAL A 642 0.50 13.18 43.98
C VAL A 642 0.39 12.64 42.55
N HIS A 643 -0.77 12.12 42.19
CA HIS A 643 -1.08 11.62 40.87
C HIS A 643 -1.91 12.64 40.08
N VAL A 644 -1.46 12.96 38.88
CA VAL A 644 -2.01 14.07 38.10
C VAL A 644 -2.40 13.61 36.70
N VAL A 645 -3.52 14.12 36.18
CA VAL A 645 -3.91 13.91 34.79
C VAL A 645 -3.13 14.87 33.90
N ALA A 646 -2.43 14.34 32.90
CA ALA A 646 -1.65 15.12 31.96
C ALA A 646 -1.94 14.70 30.52
N VAL A 647 -1.64 15.61 29.59
CA VAL A 647 -1.74 15.38 28.15
C VAL A 647 -0.33 15.35 27.57
N SER A 648 0.02 14.26 26.87
CA SER A 648 1.32 14.11 26.20
C SER A 648 1.28 14.65 24.78
N GLU A 649 1.99 15.73 24.46
CA GLU A 649 2.14 16.26 23.11
C GLU A 649 3.61 16.24 22.70
N TRP A 650 3.94 15.63 21.55
CA TRP A 650 5.30 15.57 21.04
C TRP A 650 6.34 14.96 21.99
N GLY A 651 5.88 14.10 22.90
CA GLY A 651 6.71 13.48 23.94
C GLY A 651 6.87 14.33 25.19
N PHE A 652 6.15 15.45 25.30
CA PHE A 652 6.11 16.29 26.49
C PHE A 652 4.73 16.16 27.15
N ALA A 653 4.69 15.66 28.38
CA ALA A 653 3.47 15.62 29.17
C ALA A 653 3.29 16.92 29.95
N ARG A 654 2.14 17.56 29.77
CA ARG A 654 1.73 18.74 30.54
C ARG A 654 0.51 18.41 31.40
N PRO A 655 0.53 18.70 32.70
CA PRO A 655 -0.66 18.59 33.55
C PRO A 655 -1.84 19.39 32.98
N LEU A 656 -3.06 18.90 33.20
CA LEU A 656 -4.26 19.68 32.91
C LEU A 656 -4.41 20.75 33.99
N GLU A 657 -4.46 22.01 33.56
CA GLU A 657 -4.63 23.18 34.41
C GLU A 657 -5.98 23.85 34.12
N ASN A 658 -6.58 24.52 35.10
CA ASN A 658 -7.70 25.43 34.89
C ASN A 658 -7.19 26.87 34.62
N PRO A 659 -8.06 27.83 34.23
CA PRO A 659 -7.67 29.24 34.02
C PRO A 659 -7.05 29.93 35.25
N LEU A 660 -7.23 29.36 36.45
CA LEU A 660 -6.69 29.86 37.72
C LEU A 660 -5.32 29.22 38.06
N GLY A 661 -4.82 28.28 37.25
CA GLY A 661 -3.54 27.58 37.46
C GLY A 661 -3.60 26.36 38.39
N HIS A 662 -4.80 25.92 38.80
CA HIS A 662 -5.02 24.71 39.59
C HIS A 662 -4.94 23.47 38.71
N VAL A 663 -4.36 22.40 39.23
CA VAL A 663 -4.04 21.19 38.46
C VAL A 663 -5.03 20.06 38.74
N ALA A 664 -5.37 19.27 37.71
CA ALA A 664 -6.29 18.14 37.82
C ALA A 664 -5.64 16.91 38.49
N VAL A 665 -5.97 16.65 39.75
CA VAL A 665 -5.44 15.55 40.56
C VAL A 665 -6.36 14.32 40.49
N ILE A 666 -5.75 13.13 40.46
CA ILE A 666 -6.44 11.84 40.55
C ILE A 666 -6.45 11.42 42.02
N HIS A 667 -7.61 11.49 42.66
CA HIS A 667 -7.79 11.09 44.06
C HIS A 667 -8.11 9.59 44.18
N ASP A 668 -8.00 9.08 45.41
CA ASP A 668 -8.41 7.72 45.77
C ASP A 668 -9.87 7.46 45.35
N GLY A 669 -10.09 6.34 44.65
CA GLY A 669 -11.40 6.03 44.06
C GLY A 669 -11.60 6.54 42.62
N HIS A 670 -10.53 6.81 41.88
CA HIS A 670 -10.56 7.12 40.43
C HIS A 670 -11.25 8.45 40.06
N ARG A 671 -11.47 9.35 41.01
CA ARG A 671 -12.10 10.66 40.77
C ARG A 671 -11.08 11.71 40.37
N VAL A 672 -11.39 12.47 39.32
CA VAL A 672 -10.55 13.62 38.88
C VAL A 672 -11.22 14.93 39.28
N ALA A 673 -10.46 15.82 39.91
CA ALA A 673 -10.89 17.19 40.22
C ALA A 673 -9.69 18.15 40.17
N PHE A 674 -9.95 19.44 39.94
CA PHE A 674 -8.93 20.47 40.12
C PHE A 674 -8.72 20.70 41.62
N ASP A 675 -7.47 20.61 42.07
CA ASP A 675 -7.08 20.89 43.46
C ASP A 675 -6.48 22.29 43.56
N GLU A 676 -7.11 23.15 44.35
CA GLU A 676 -6.68 24.54 44.57
C GLU A 676 -5.30 24.64 45.25
N ASN A 677 -4.89 23.59 45.97
CA ASN A 677 -3.60 23.54 46.66
C ASN A 677 -2.46 23.06 45.76
N VAL A 678 -2.75 22.58 44.56
CA VAL A 678 -1.78 21.97 43.65
C VAL A 678 -1.66 22.81 42.39
N THR A 679 -0.53 23.51 42.27
CA THR A 679 -0.14 24.27 41.09
C THR A 679 1.08 23.64 40.42
N MET A 680 1.41 24.07 39.20
CA MET A 680 2.60 23.58 38.52
C MET A 680 3.89 23.86 39.32
N GLU A 681 3.96 25.00 40.01
CA GLU A 681 5.09 25.34 40.89
C GLU A 681 5.21 24.40 42.09
N SER A 682 4.09 24.00 42.71
CA SER A 682 4.12 23.06 43.83
C SER A 682 4.51 21.65 43.38
N LEU A 683 4.10 21.23 42.17
CA LEU A 683 4.47 19.94 41.59
C LEU A 683 5.97 19.86 41.25
N VAL A 684 6.53 20.90 40.64
CA VAL A 684 7.96 20.95 40.31
C VAL A 684 8.83 20.93 41.58
N LYS A 685 8.36 21.54 42.68
CA LYS A 685 9.04 21.46 43.98
C LYS A 685 9.05 20.04 44.58
N LEU A 686 8.01 19.24 44.31
CA LEU A 686 7.93 17.84 44.77
C LEU A 686 8.85 16.92 43.96
N SER A 687 8.86 17.06 42.64
CA SER A 687 9.78 16.33 41.77
C SER A 687 10.03 17.09 40.47
N SER A 688 11.30 17.27 40.11
CA SER A 688 11.72 17.86 38.84
C SER A 688 11.57 16.90 37.65
N ARG A 689 11.33 15.60 37.91
CA ARG A 689 11.13 14.55 36.90
C ARG A 689 10.00 13.62 37.34
N PRO A 690 8.74 13.91 36.99
CA PRO A 690 7.62 13.03 37.35
C PRO A 690 7.78 11.65 36.70
N ALA A 691 7.30 10.61 37.38
CA ALA A 691 7.21 9.30 36.77
C ALA A 691 5.99 9.25 35.82
N TRP A 692 6.21 8.71 34.62
CA TRP A 692 5.16 8.56 33.61
C TRP A 692 4.47 7.20 33.80
N LEU A 693 3.17 7.25 34.08
CA LEU A 693 2.34 6.08 34.33
C LEU A 693 1.17 6.04 33.35
N GLY A 694 0.69 4.83 33.05
CA GLY A 694 -0.53 4.65 32.27
C GLY A 694 -1.72 5.22 33.02
N ILE A 695 -2.56 6.01 32.34
CA ILE A 695 -3.77 6.57 32.94
C ILE A 695 -4.69 5.43 33.43
N PRO A 696 -5.20 5.47 34.68
CA PRO A 696 -6.16 4.49 35.15
C PRO A 696 -7.54 4.74 34.51
N ASP A 697 -8.49 3.82 34.73
CA ASP A 697 -9.90 4.13 34.44
C ASP A 697 -10.34 5.29 35.37
N LEU A 698 -11.14 6.25 34.89
CA LEU A 698 -11.44 7.51 35.60
C LEU A 698 -12.94 7.82 35.69
N TYR A 699 -13.36 8.55 36.74
CA TYR A 699 -14.75 8.98 37.00
C TYR A 699 -14.98 10.48 36.74
#